data_AF-A0A6J4NH22-F1
#
_entry.id   AF-A0A6J4NH22-F1
#
_cell.length_a   1.000
_cell.length_b   1.000
_cell.length_c   1.000
_cell.angle_alpha   90.00
_cell.angle_beta   90.00
_cell.angle_gamma   90.00
#
_symmetry.space_group_name_H-M   'P 1'
#
loop_
_entity.id
_entity.type
_entity.pdbx_description
1 polymer ?
#
loop_
_entity_poly.entity_id
_entity_poly.type
_entity_poly.pdbx_seq_one_letter_code
_entity_poly.pdbx_strand_id
1 'polypeptide(L)'
;MATPGAASRHTVYGRNLPGGAPADGLAGPDGRPLEKLAVSIQAPADPAAAAPAVETLIRPAEAGIPTFTYRLQSPAGWSNGVRLALAGSAAAPVAAEQEPNDALDKAQALTLPAQVLGRFSPTNDRDWYTFTAKKGEQLWFEVTSQRFGLPTDPSLVVQFMPLDAKGQPAVDDKGKPVPVQEVVQADDQKRAGVDMANELDPRRRIDISDPALLFTAPQDGTYRLLVRDLYASAQGHPRFFYLLTARPAQPDFALLAFVPRPNAEQPTVYAGGAALRKGGSIPVEVIAMRREGFTGEIRLSADALPAGVTAPPAVIAPWTDTTTLVLSAAADAAPAVAAINVTGKAAVNGAEVARPARTLEVMQKPAEGNNKPPARVVAQLAVAVRDDVPSAPASVVAGTPGTPIRMARGGKITVPVKVARAGDFAGALQLTPVGLAPQMTAQPLAVEAGATDKTLDIELTPEAPSGAFTFVLRGEPVVKYTRSPEVAARAEADKARGAVVMTESQAALQAAQAAAQAAVQAQQQAQNLLNTATQQRDAANTALQQAQAAMKTADTQAAQLKTAAEGAAAKSKAAADAVAAAAAGADEAAEQAAATAAAQAKAEADAAQVASDNAAKAAADQAAVVKTATETLATMEKAKADAEAALKTATEANAAATAAATKAQQELTDATQFKQRADQQAAQVAQLMAPKDVKFLLASTPVAVEIVPSPFALTVPALTVKAGAKDPVALPLKAVREFGFADAVTFDLLPAEGVNGVAFGENGNTLAAGADQGNLLFRADAATKPGDHAFKLRARYKFNNKDLFTDLPLPVTVTPADPPAAK
;
A
#
# COMPACT_ATOMS: atom_id res chain seq x y z
N MET A 1 20.28 -20.31 -23.73
CA MET A 1 20.10 -19.02 -24.43
C MET A 1 19.28 -19.24 -25.68
N ALA A 2 18.27 -18.40 -25.98
CA ALA A 2 17.50 -18.51 -27.22
C ALA A 2 17.70 -17.28 -28.12
N THR A 3 17.71 -17.47 -29.43
CA THR A 3 17.88 -16.39 -30.43
C THR A 3 16.56 -15.64 -30.62
N PRO A 4 16.51 -14.31 -30.49
CA PRO A 4 15.28 -13.54 -30.66
C PRO A 4 14.54 -13.88 -31.96
N GLY A 5 13.23 -14.12 -31.85
CA GLY A 5 12.33 -14.39 -32.98
C GLY A 5 12.47 -15.76 -33.64
N ALA A 6 13.44 -16.58 -33.22
CA ALA A 6 13.71 -17.88 -33.82
C ALA A 6 13.32 -19.05 -32.89
N ALA A 7 12.87 -20.14 -33.50
CA ALA A 7 12.80 -21.43 -32.84
C ALA A 7 14.22 -21.99 -32.68
N SER A 8 14.55 -22.47 -31.49
CA SER A 8 15.85 -23.07 -31.20
C SER A 8 15.67 -24.38 -30.43
N ARG A 9 16.55 -25.35 -30.69
CA ARG A 9 16.52 -26.66 -30.03
C ARG A 9 17.22 -26.56 -28.68
N HIS A 10 16.54 -27.01 -27.62
CA HIS A 10 17.05 -27.03 -26.25
C HIS A 10 16.89 -28.41 -25.64
N THR A 11 17.73 -28.72 -24.66
CA THR A 11 17.51 -29.86 -23.77
C THR A 11 17.05 -29.32 -22.43
N VAL A 12 15.83 -29.67 -22.02
CA VAL A 12 15.32 -29.36 -20.68
C VAL A 12 15.66 -30.51 -19.75
N TYR A 13 16.07 -30.15 -18.53
CA TYR A 13 16.36 -31.09 -17.45
C TYR A 13 15.35 -30.90 -16.33
N GLY A 14 14.84 -31.99 -15.78
CA GLY A 14 13.79 -31.93 -14.76
C GLY A 14 13.56 -33.25 -14.05
N ARG A 15 12.46 -33.30 -13.31
CA ARG A 15 11.94 -34.51 -12.66
C ARG A 15 10.52 -34.75 -13.09
N ASN A 16 10.13 -36.02 -13.17
CA ASN A 16 8.81 -36.41 -13.62
C ASN A 16 8.48 -35.74 -14.97
N LEU A 17 9.49 -35.64 -15.83
CA LEU A 17 9.47 -34.96 -17.11
C LEU A 17 8.75 -35.86 -18.11
N PRO A 18 7.51 -35.56 -18.50
CA PRO A 18 6.73 -36.48 -19.33
C PRO A 18 7.42 -36.70 -20.68
N GLY A 19 7.74 -37.96 -21.01
CA GLY A 19 8.50 -38.32 -22.21
C GLY A 19 10.03 -38.08 -22.10
N GLY A 20 10.53 -37.71 -20.92
CA GLY A 20 11.96 -37.56 -20.65
C GLY A 20 12.68 -38.90 -20.56
N ALA A 21 13.97 -38.89 -20.91
CA ALA A 21 14.89 -40.00 -20.71
C ALA A 21 15.83 -39.70 -19.52
N PRO A 22 16.42 -40.71 -18.86
CA PRO A 22 17.45 -40.46 -17.85
C PRO A 22 18.57 -39.55 -18.36
N ALA A 23 18.99 -38.58 -17.54
CA ALA A 23 20.14 -37.74 -17.79
C ALA A 23 21.36 -38.33 -17.08
N ASP A 24 22.04 -39.27 -17.74
CA ASP A 24 23.17 -40.00 -17.16
C ASP A 24 24.25 -39.06 -16.58
N GLY A 25 24.67 -39.32 -15.35
CA GLY A 25 25.67 -38.53 -14.64
C GLY A 25 25.20 -37.15 -14.14
N LEU A 26 23.93 -36.77 -14.34
CA LEU A 26 23.37 -35.49 -13.89
C LEU A 26 22.37 -35.71 -12.75
N ALA A 27 22.69 -35.14 -11.59
CA ALA A 27 21.83 -35.12 -10.42
C ALA A 27 21.40 -33.70 -10.03
N GLY A 28 20.25 -33.59 -9.38
CA GLY A 28 19.79 -32.35 -8.75
C GLY A 28 20.61 -32.02 -7.49
N PRO A 29 20.39 -30.84 -6.87
CA PRO A 29 21.12 -30.41 -5.67
C PRO A 29 20.96 -31.34 -4.45
N ASP A 30 19.93 -32.18 -4.45
CA ASP A 30 19.64 -33.19 -3.42
C ASP A 30 20.24 -34.57 -3.77
N GLY A 31 21.09 -34.65 -4.79
CA GLY A 31 21.75 -35.89 -5.22
C GLY A 31 20.88 -36.85 -6.03
N ARG A 32 19.62 -36.52 -6.33
CA ARG A 32 18.74 -37.42 -7.11
C ARG A 32 18.94 -37.27 -8.62
N PRO A 33 18.94 -38.36 -9.42
CA PRO A 33 19.06 -38.30 -10.87
C PRO A 33 18.01 -37.39 -11.52
N LEU A 34 18.39 -36.74 -12.62
CA LEU A 34 17.50 -35.93 -13.45
C LEU A 34 17.08 -36.69 -14.73
N GLU A 35 15.99 -36.24 -15.34
CA GLU A 35 15.56 -36.62 -16.68
C GLU A 35 15.86 -35.48 -17.66
N LYS A 36 16.03 -35.80 -18.94
CA LYS A 36 16.26 -34.87 -20.04
C LYS A 36 15.24 -35.06 -21.16
N LEU A 37 14.82 -33.96 -21.79
CA LEU A 37 13.96 -33.96 -22.96
C LEU A 37 14.44 -32.90 -23.96
N ALA A 38 14.54 -33.27 -25.23
CA ALA A 38 14.81 -32.30 -26.29
C ALA A 38 13.49 -31.60 -26.69
N VAL A 39 13.51 -30.27 -26.71
CA VAL A 39 12.36 -29.42 -27.02
C VAL A 39 12.75 -28.34 -28.02
N SER A 40 11.78 -27.83 -28.78
CA SER A 40 11.94 -26.63 -29.60
C SER A 40 11.30 -25.47 -28.86
N ILE A 41 12.06 -24.40 -28.62
CA ILE A 41 11.57 -23.22 -27.89
C ILE A 41 11.57 -22.04 -28.85
N GLN A 42 10.39 -21.44 -29.01
CA GLN A 42 10.20 -20.19 -29.75
C GLN A 42 10.50 -19.00 -28.83
N ALA A 43 11.55 -18.24 -29.14
CA ALA A 43 11.85 -17.01 -28.44
C ALA A 43 11.01 -15.83 -28.95
N PRO A 44 10.67 -14.86 -28.08
CA PRO A 44 10.11 -13.57 -28.50
C PRO A 44 11.02 -12.85 -29.50
N ALA A 45 10.43 -12.15 -30.47
CA ALA A 45 11.16 -11.37 -31.47
C ALA A 45 11.78 -10.09 -30.90
N ASP A 46 11.09 -9.43 -29.97
CA ASP A 46 11.56 -8.22 -29.29
C ASP A 46 11.82 -8.51 -27.79
N PRO A 47 13.10 -8.66 -27.39
CA PRO A 47 13.50 -8.87 -26.01
C PRO A 47 13.19 -7.68 -25.08
N ALA A 48 13.12 -6.46 -25.62
CA ALA A 48 12.87 -5.23 -24.87
C ALA A 48 11.37 -4.97 -24.65
N ALA A 49 10.52 -5.48 -25.54
CA ALA A 49 9.05 -5.42 -25.40
C ALA A 49 8.44 -6.63 -24.68
N ALA A 50 9.19 -7.71 -24.47
CA ALA A 50 8.70 -8.86 -23.73
C ALA A 50 8.40 -8.48 -22.26
N ALA A 51 7.19 -8.81 -21.80
CA ALA A 51 6.83 -8.64 -20.40
C ALA A 51 7.83 -9.41 -19.50
N PRO A 52 8.29 -8.83 -18.38
CA PRO A 52 9.26 -9.49 -17.53
C PRO A 52 8.69 -10.81 -17.00
N ALA A 53 9.52 -11.85 -16.99
CA ALA A 53 9.24 -13.20 -16.51
C ALA A 53 9.09 -13.29 -14.97
N VAL A 54 8.22 -12.46 -14.38
CA VAL A 54 8.08 -12.25 -12.93
C VAL A 54 7.50 -13.44 -12.17
N GLU A 55 7.16 -14.52 -12.86
CA GLU A 55 6.83 -15.81 -12.26
C GLU A 55 8.04 -16.44 -11.56
N THR A 56 9.24 -16.07 -11.99
CA THR A 56 10.51 -16.40 -11.33
C THR A 56 11.04 -15.15 -10.63
N LEU A 57 11.77 -15.34 -9.53
CA LEU A 57 12.44 -14.22 -8.87
C LEU A 57 13.45 -13.60 -9.83
N ILE A 58 13.23 -12.33 -10.19
CA ILE A 58 14.21 -11.50 -10.90
C ILE A 58 14.71 -10.45 -9.92
N ARG A 59 15.99 -10.52 -9.54
CA ARG A 59 16.65 -9.54 -8.67
C ARG A 59 16.95 -8.26 -9.45
N PRO A 60 17.12 -7.10 -8.78
CA PRO A 60 17.45 -5.85 -9.46
C PRO A 60 18.68 -5.94 -10.39
N ALA A 61 19.75 -6.63 -9.98
CA ALA A 61 20.95 -6.83 -10.81
C ALA A 61 20.68 -7.63 -12.10
N GLU A 62 19.70 -8.54 -12.08
CA GLU A 62 19.31 -9.37 -13.23
C GLU A 62 18.40 -8.60 -14.21
N ALA A 63 17.92 -7.42 -13.81
CA ALA A 63 16.95 -6.65 -14.58
C ALA A 63 17.54 -6.05 -15.87
N GLY A 64 18.86 -6.05 -16.05
CA GLY A 64 19.51 -5.68 -17.31
C GLY A 64 19.49 -6.78 -18.38
N ILE A 65 19.17 -8.03 -18.00
CA ILE A 65 19.16 -9.17 -18.94
C ILE A 65 17.75 -9.35 -19.52
N PRO A 66 17.60 -9.40 -20.86
CA PRO A 66 16.34 -9.78 -21.47
C PRO A 66 16.08 -11.28 -21.23
N THR A 67 14.94 -11.57 -20.59
CA THR A 67 14.54 -12.95 -20.27
C THR A 67 13.07 -13.16 -20.57
N PHE A 68 12.69 -14.41 -20.84
CA PHE A 68 11.31 -14.84 -20.98
C PHE A 68 11.08 -16.16 -20.22
N THR A 69 9.82 -16.45 -19.89
CA THR A 69 9.46 -17.72 -19.24
C THR A 69 9.17 -18.77 -20.30
N TYR A 70 9.80 -19.93 -20.15
CA TYR A 70 9.40 -21.15 -20.83
C TYR A 70 8.68 -22.10 -19.87
N ARG A 71 7.61 -22.73 -20.33
CA ARG A 71 6.93 -23.84 -19.65
C ARG A 71 6.76 -24.98 -20.63
N LEU A 72 7.10 -26.19 -20.20
CA LEU A 72 6.81 -27.39 -20.97
C LEU A 72 5.33 -27.71 -20.83
N GLN A 73 4.62 -27.82 -21.95
CA GLN A 73 3.26 -28.35 -21.98
C GLN A 73 3.30 -29.88 -22.11
N SER A 74 2.51 -30.58 -21.30
CA SER A 74 2.33 -32.03 -21.37
C SER A 74 0.86 -32.40 -21.19
N PRO A 75 0.46 -33.65 -21.47
CA PRO A 75 -0.90 -34.13 -21.16
C PRO A 75 -1.28 -34.00 -19.67
N ALA A 76 -0.29 -33.98 -18.76
CA ALA A 76 -0.48 -33.80 -17.32
C ALA A 76 -0.59 -32.32 -16.89
N GLY A 77 -0.46 -31.37 -17.83
CA GLY A 77 -0.47 -29.94 -17.57
C GLY A 77 0.85 -29.25 -17.89
N TRP A 78 0.99 -28.01 -17.39
CA TRP A 78 2.18 -27.18 -17.59
C TRP A 78 3.23 -27.43 -16.49
N SER A 79 4.50 -27.47 -16.88
CA SER A 79 5.61 -27.45 -15.91
C SER A 79 5.65 -26.13 -15.13
N ASN A 80 6.48 -26.12 -14.08
CA ASN A 80 6.97 -24.86 -13.51
C ASN A 80 7.67 -24.03 -14.60
N GLY A 81 7.57 -22.70 -14.48
CA GLY A 81 8.26 -21.77 -15.37
C GLY A 81 9.77 -21.82 -15.17
N VAL A 82 10.52 -21.81 -16.27
CA VAL A 82 11.97 -21.67 -16.29
C VAL A 82 12.32 -20.38 -17.02
N ARG A 83 13.16 -19.56 -16.39
CA ARG A 83 13.67 -18.32 -16.97
C ARG A 83 14.74 -18.63 -18.01
N LEU A 84 14.53 -18.18 -19.24
CA LEU A 84 15.51 -18.27 -20.32
C LEU A 84 15.95 -16.87 -20.73
N ALA A 85 17.26 -16.67 -20.85
CA ALA A 85 17.81 -15.44 -21.38
C ALA A 85 17.86 -15.46 -22.91
N LEU A 86 17.62 -14.27 -23.49
CA LEU A 86 17.69 -14.02 -24.93
C LEU A 86 19.11 -13.63 -25.32
N ALA A 87 19.62 -14.20 -26.41
CA ALA A 87 20.93 -13.86 -26.92
C ALA A 87 20.94 -12.38 -27.33
N GLY A 88 21.93 -11.62 -26.85
CA GLY A 88 21.97 -10.17 -26.98
C GLY A 88 22.26 -9.66 -28.40
N SER A 89 22.64 -10.54 -29.32
CA SER A 89 22.90 -10.20 -30.71
C SER A 89 22.44 -11.32 -31.63
N ALA A 90 21.62 -10.98 -32.62
CA ALA A 90 21.28 -11.87 -33.74
C ALA A 90 22.48 -12.09 -34.69
N ALA A 91 23.57 -11.32 -34.55
CA ALA A 91 24.69 -11.32 -35.47
C ALA A 91 25.70 -12.46 -35.25
N ALA A 92 25.61 -13.22 -34.15
CA ALA A 92 26.48 -14.37 -33.91
C ALA A 92 25.71 -15.51 -33.20
N PRO A 93 25.69 -16.75 -33.73
CA PRO A 93 25.12 -17.89 -33.01
C PRO A 93 25.92 -18.17 -31.72
N VAL A 94 25.25 -18.71 -30.70
CA VAL A 94 25.90 -19.12 -29.45
C VAL A 94 26.65 -20.43 -29.71
N ALA A 95 27.98 -20.38 -29.70
CA ALA A 95 28.84 -21.56 -29.73
C ALA A 95 29.00 -22.14 -28.31
N ALA A 96 29.31 -23.43 -28.22
CA ALA A 96 29.81 -24.00 -26.97
C ALA A 96 31.32 -23.70 -26.85
N GLU A 97 31.82 -23.64 -25.62
CA GLU A 97 33.27 -23.74 -25.37
C GLU A 97 33.85 -25.02 -25.98
N GLN A 98 35.11 -24.98 -26.37
CA GLN A 98 35.85 -26.12 -26.88
C GLN A 98 36.97 -26.51 -25.92
N GLU A 99 36.75 -27.59 -25.19
CA GLU A 99 37.69 -28.14 -24.22
C GLU A 99 38.68 -29.16 -24.84
N PRO A 100 39.92 -29.28 -24.33
CA PRO A 100 40.51 -28.48 -23.25
C PRO A 100 40.91 -27.07 -23.73
N ASN A 101 40.65 -26.02 -22.94
CA ASN A 101 41.13 -24.64 -23.17
C ASN A 101 41.83 -24.02 -21.94
N ASP A 102 42.10 -24.80 -20.88
CA ASP A 102 42.76 -24.40 -19.62
C ASP A 102 44.17 -23.82 -19.78
N ALA A 103 44.87 -24.27 -20.83
CA ALA A 103 46.26 -23.97 -21.11
C ALA A 103 46.39 -22.93 -22.23
N LEU A 104 47.42 -22.09 -22.13
CA LEU A 104 47.65 -20.98 -23.07
C LEU A 104 47.78 -21.42 -24.53
N ASP A 105 48.34 -22.60 -24.78
CA ASP A 105 48.52 -23.19 -26.11
C ASP A 105 47.25 -23.90 -26.64
N LYS A 106 46.21 -23.97 -25.81
CA LYS A 106 44.89 -24.56 -26.13
C LYS A 106 43.78 -23.53 -26.21
N ALA A 107 44.11 -22.25 -26.12
CA ALA A 107 43.13 -21.17 -26.14
C ALA A 107 42.22 -21.24 -27.39
N GLN A 108 40.91 -21.19 -27.19
CA GLN A 108 39.92 -21.24 -28.26
C GLN A 108 39.95 -19.94 -29.09
N ALA A 109 40.15 -20.06 -30.41
CA ALA A 109 40.13 -18.90 -31.29
C ALA A 109 38.70 -18.38 -31.52
N LEU A 110 38.50 -17.07 -31.32
CA LEU A 110 37.25 -16.36 -31.56
C LEU A 110 37.31 -15.59 -32.87
N THR A 111 36.29 -15.80 -33.70
CA THR A 111 35.99 -14.91 -34.84
C THR A 111 34.91 -13.93 -34.38
N LEU A 112 35.25 -12.64 -34.25
CA LEU A 112 34.31 -11.63 -33.75
C LEU A 112 33.36 -11.16 -34.87
N PRO A 113 32.06 -10.92 -34.59
CA PRO A 113 31.39 -11.07 -33.29
C PRO A 113 31.20 -12.55 -32.88
N ALA A 114 31.38 -12.85 -31.59
CA ALA A 114 31.26 -14.19 -31.01
C ALA A 114 30.41 -14.20 -29.74
N GLN A 115 29.71 -15.32 -29.52
CA GLN A 115 29.08 -15.68 -28.25
C GLN A 115 29.48 -17.11 -27.90
N VAL A 116 30.01 -17.31 -26.69
CA VAL A 116 30.43 -18.64 -26.20
C VAL A 116 29.72 -18.95 -24.90
N LEU A 117 29.03 -20.09 -24.86
CA LEU A 117 28.49 -20.67 -23.65
C LEU A 117 29.54 -21.61 -23.07
N GLY A 118 30.17 -21.19 -21.97
CA GLY A 118 31.17 -21.97 -21.25
C GLY A 118 30.72 -22.40 -19.86
N ARG A 119 31.56 -23.15 -19.15
CA ARG A 119 31.29 -23.69 -17.82
C ARG A 119 32.52 -23.65 -16.95
N PHE A 120 32.38 -23.12 -15.74
CA PHE A 120 33.39 -23.23 -14.69
C PHE A 120 33.43 -24.66 -14.12
N SER A 121 34.08 -25.57 -14.85
CA SER A 121 34.14 -26.98 -14.51
C SER A 121 35.26 -27.69 -15.28
N PRO A 122 36.27 -28.28 -14.59
CA PRO A 122 36.26 -28.65 -13.17
C PRO A 122 36.63 -27.49 -12.22
N THR A 123 36.88 -27.79 -10.94
CA THR A 123 37.45 -26.81 -9.99
C THR A 123 38.77 -26.24 -10.53
N ASN A 124 39.00 -24.94 -10.34
CA ASN A 124 40.13 -24.16 -10.89
C ASN A 124 40.22 -24.07 -12.42
N ASP A 125 39.12 -24.34 -13.11
CA ASP A 125 39.02 -24.17 -14.56
C ASP A 125 39.31 -22.72 -15.02
N ARG A 126 39.98 -22.61 -16.18
CA ARG A 126 40.48 -21.37 -16.75
C ARG A 126 40.29 -21.34 -18.26
N ASP A 127 39.20 -20.77 -18.70
CA ASP A 127 38.93 -20.66 -20.13
C ASP A 127 39.77 -19.58 -20.81
N TRP A 128 40.67 -20.01 -21.69
CA TRP A 128 41.41 -19.11 -22.56
C TRP A 128 40.81 -19.01 -23.95
N TYR A 129 40.72 -17.77 -24.43
CA TYR A 129 40.30 -17.43 -25.78
C TYR A 129 41.35 -16.56 -26.47
N THR A 130 41.41 -16.61 -27.81
CA THR A 130 42.22 -15.69 -28.62
C THR A 130 41.37 -14.90 -29.60
N PHE A 131 41.72 -13.64 -29.87
CA PHE A 131 41.06 -12.82 -30.89
C PHE A 131 42.05 -11.82 -31.50
N THR A 132 41.73 -11.27 -32.65
CA THR A 132 42.50 -10.19 -33.28
C THR A 132 41.73 -8.87 -33.23
N ALA A 133 42.46 -7.76 -33.07
CA ALA A 133 41.89 -6.42 -33.10
C ALA A 133 42.87 -5.42 -33.72
N LYS A 134 42.34 -4.35 -34.31
CA LYS A 134 43.13 -3.24 -34.86
C LYS A 134 43.24 -2.10 -33.86
N LYS A 135 44.34 -1.35 -33.88
CA LYS A 135 44.54 -0.15 -33.07
C LYS A 135 43.33 0.79 -33.15
N GLY A 136 42.80 1.15 -32.00
CA GLY A 136 41.64 2.04 -31.86
C GLY A 136 40.29 1.36 -32.05
N GLU A 137 40.24 0.08 -32.41
CA GLU A 137 39.00 -0.69 -32.49
C GLU A 137 38.37 -0.83 -31.10
N GLN A 138 37.06 -0.57 -31.00
CA GLN A 138 36.30 -0.68 -29.77
C GLN A 138 35.46 -1.96 -29.75
N LEU A 139 35.75 -2.82 -28.78
CA LEU A 139 35.09 -4.10 -28.59
C LEU A 139 34.46 -4.16 -27.19
N TRP A 140 33.28 -4.76 -27.11
CA TRP A 140 32.61 -5.09 -25.86
C TRP A 140 32.85 -6.56 -25.53
N PHE A 141 33.40 -6.79 -24.33
CA PHE A 141 33.49 -8.10 -23.71
C PHE A 141 32.60 -8.11 -22.47
N GLU A 142 31.72 -9.11 -22.34
CA GLU A 142 30.86 -9.26 -21.17
C GLU A 142 30.69 -10.75 -20.87
N VAL A 143 30.89 -11.12 -19.62
CA VAL A 143 30.55 -12.45 -19.11
C VAL A 143 29.25 -12.32 -18.32
N THR A 144 28.27 -13.18 -18.60
CA THR A 144 27.05 -13.25 -17.81
C THR A 144 26.95 -14.61 -17.13
N SER A 145 26.94 -14.63 -15.80
CA SER A 145 26.82 -15.83 -14.98
C SER A 145 26.03 -15.55 -13.70
N GLN A 146 26.48 -14.60 -12.87
CA GLN A 146 25.79 -14.18 -11.65
C GLN A 146 24.37 -13.69 -11.96
N ARG A 147 24.18 -12.93 -13.05
CA ARG A 147 22.85 -12.45 -13.47
C ARG A 147 21.96 -13.55 -14.04
N PHE A 148 22.47 -14.76 -14.28
CA PHE A 148 21.65 -15.95 -14.50
C PHE A 148 21.14 -16.61 -13.21
N GLY A 149 21.54 -16.08 -12.04
CA GLY A 149 21.18 -16.58 -10.72
C GLY A 149 22.17 -17.62 -10.18
N LEU A 150 23.38 -17.68 -10.75
CA LEU A 150 24.42 -18.64 -10.37
C LEU A 150 25.31 -18.05 -9.26
N PRO A 151 25.83 -18.88 -8.33
CA PRO A 151 26.68 -18.44 -7.23
C PRO A 151 28.15 -18.31 -7.67
N THR A 152 28.42 -17.59 -8.75
CA THR A 152 29.76 -17.43 -9.36
C THR A 152 30.22 -15.98 -9.29
N ASP A 153 31.52 -15.76 -9.30
CA ASP A 153 32.16 -14.44 -9.29
C ASP A 153 33.16 -14.33 -10.46
N PRO A 154 32.66 -14.24 -11.70
CA PRO A 154 33.52 -14.27 -12.89
C PRO A 154 34.45 -13.06 -13.00
N SER A 155 35.65 -13.26 -13.55
CA SER A 155 36.58 -12.19 -13.92
C SER A 155 37.06 -12.32 -15.36
N LEU A 156 37.40 -11.18 -15.97
CA LEU A 156 37.92 -11.06 -17.33
C LEU A 156 39.32 -10.44 -17.32
N VAL A 157 40.26 -11.04 -18.05
CA VAL A 157 41.58 -10.44 -18.29
C VAL A 157 41.93 -10.46 -19.77
N VAL A 158 42.29 -9.30 -20.32
CA VAL A 158 42.79 -9.17 -21.69
C VAL A 158 44.31 -9.02 -21.66
N GLN A 159 45.00 -9.87 -22.42
CA GLN A 159 46.45 -9.83 -22.59
C GLN A 159 46.81 -9.61 -24.05
N PHE A 160 47.80 -8.75 -24.32
CA PHE A 160 48.42 -8.66 -25.63
C PHE A 160 49.45 -9.77 -25.79
N MET A 161 49.40 -10.47 -26.92
CA MET A 161 50.33 -11.54 -27.26
C MET A 161 51.20 -11.10 -28.46
N PRO A 162 52.45 -10.67 -28.21
CA PRO A 162 53.39 -10.37 -29.29
C PRO A 162 53.61 -11.61 -30.15
N LEU A 163 53.48 -11.47 -31.47
CA LEU A 163 53.73 -12.54 -32.43
C LEU A 163 54.97 -12.23 -33.28
N ASP A 164 55.71 -13.26 -33.68
CA ASP A 164 56.79 -13.18 -34.65
C ASP A 164 56.25 -13.06 -36.08
N ALA A 165 57.16 -12.89 -37.05
CA ALA A 165 56.79 -12.79 -38.48
C ALA A 165 56.10 -14.04 -39.05
N LYS A 166 56.09 -15.15 -38.32
CA LYS A 166 55.43 -16.42 -38.69
C LYS A 166 54.12 -16.62 -37.91
N GLY A 167 53.69 -15.63 -37.12
CA GLY A 167 52.46 -15.70 -36.32
C GLY A 167 52.57 -16.57 -35.06
N GLN A 168 53.78 -16.90 -34.61
CA GLN A 168 54.03 -17.64 -33.36
C GLN A 168 54.31 -16.67 -32.21
N PRO A 169 54.12 -17.05 -30.93
CA PRO A 169 54.51 -16.21 -29.80
C PRO A 169 55.95 -15.73 -29.95
N ALA A 170 56.15 -14.42 -29.94
CA ALA A 170 57.46 -13.82 -30.17
C ALA A 170 58.45 -14.28 -29.10
N VAL A 171 59.69 -14.49 -29.50
CA VAL A 171 60.82 -14.73 -28.59
C VAL A 171 61.81 -13.57 -28.70
N ASP A 172 62.49 -13.27 -27.60
CA ASP A 172 63.60 -12.31 -27.56
C ASP A 172 64.82 -12.84 -28.34
N ASP A 173 65.85 -12.01 -28.48
CA ASP A 173 67.10 -12.35 -29.18
C ASP A 173 67.85 -13.56 -28.58
N LYS A 174 67.41 -14.06 -27.41
CA LYS A 174 67.96 -15.23 -26.70
C LYS A 174 67.02 -16.44 -26.76
N GLY A 175 65.95 -16.37 -27.55
CA GLY A 175 64.97 -17.44 -27.70
C GLY A 175 64.01 -17.60 -26.51
N LYS A 176 63.95 -16.64 -25.59
CA LYS A 176 62.96 -16.66 -24.49
C LYS A 176 61.65 -16.01 -24.94
N PRO A 177 60.48 -16.55 -24.54
CA PRO A 177 59.20 -15.91 -24.88
C PRO A 177 59.15 -14.45 -24.42
N VAL A 178 58.75 -13.55 -25.33
CA VAL A 178 58.45 -12.16 -24.97
C VAL A 178 57.27 -12.18 -23.99
N PRO A 179 57.38 -11.48 -22.85
CA PRO A 179 56.31 -11.48 -21.86
C PRO A 179 54.99 -10.99 -22.46
N VAL A 180 53.92 -11.74 -22.18
CA VAL A 180 52.58 -11.27 -22.45
C VAL A 180 52.28 -10.06 -21.55
N GLN A 181 51.68 -9.04 -22.13
CA GLN A 181 51.32 -7.84 -21.39
C GLN A 181 49.85 -7.92 -21.02
N GLU A 182 49.53 -7.87 -19.73
CA GLU A 182 48.15 -7.62 -19.31
C GLU A 182 47.78 -6.19 -19.70
N VAL A 183 46.71 -6.07 -20.50
CA VAL A 183 46.25 -4.78 -21.01
C VAL A 183 45.20 -4.21 -20.07
N VAL A 184 44.25 -5.05 -19.65
CA VAL A 184 43.16 -4.65 -18.78
C VAL A 184 42.50 -5.87 -18.12
N GLN A 185 42.02 -5.68 -16.90
CA GLN A 185 41.20 -6.62 -16.15
C GLN A 185 39.84 -5.99 -15.82
N ALA A 186 38.78 -6.79 -15.84
CA ALA A 186 37.46 -6.45 -15.35
C ALA A 186 36.94 -7.56 -14.42
N ASP A 187 36.14 -7.17 -13.42
CA ASP A 187 35.65 -8.05 -12.36
C ASP A 187 34.18 -7.72 -12.08
N ASP A 188 33.91 -6.71 -11.27
CA ASP A 188 32.56 -6.19 -11.07
C ASP A 188 32.22 -5.04 -12.03
N GLN A 189 30.96 -4.97 -12.45
CA GLN A 189 30.40 -3.75 -13.05
C GLN A 189 30.04 -2.74 -11.95
N LYS A 190 30.88 -1.71 -11.83
CA LYS A 190 30.69 -0.62 -10.87
C LYS A 190 29.64 0.38 -11.36
N ARG A 191 28.86 0.92 -10.42
CA ARG A 191 27.95 2.03 -10.65
C ARG A 191 28.53 3.34 -10.10
N ALA A 192 28.47 4.41 -10.90
CA ALA A 192 28.94 5.71 -10.46
C ALA A 192 28.02 6.30 -9.37
N GLY A 193 28.61 6.87 -8.32
CA GLY A 193 27.89 7.70 -7.33
C GLY A 193 27.01 6.96 -6.32
N VAL A 194 27.04 5.62 -6.26
CA VAL A 194 26.32 4.84 -5.24
C VAL A 194 27.31 4.15 -4.32
N ASP A 195 27.30 4.52 -3.05
CA ASP A 195 28.02 3.80 -2.01
C ASP A 195 27.22 2.54 -1.62
N MET A 196 27.54 1.43 -2.27
CA MET A 196 26.88 0.15 -2.05
C MET A 196 27.11 -0.41 -0.64
N ALA A 197 28.17 0.01 0.07
CA ALA A 197 28.38 -0.39 1.46
C ALA A 197 27.29 0.23 2.34
N ASN A 198 26.93 1.48 2.07
CA ASN A 198 25.98 2.26 2.86
C ASN A 198 24.56 2.35 2.27
N GLU A 199 24.28 1.80 1.09
CA GLU A 199 22.94 1.84 0.48
C GLU A 199 21.87 1.16 1.36
N LEU A 200 20.83 1.91 1.75
CA LEU A 200 19.80 1.47 2.69
C LEU A 200 18.53 1.00 1.99
N ASP A 201 18.26 1.44 0.75
CA ASP A 201 17.15 0.93 -0.05
C ASP A 201 17.59 -0.31 -0.86
N PRO A 202 17.09 -1.51 -0.56
CA PRO A 202 17.47 -2.73 -1.27
C PRO A 202 17.09 -2.70 -2.76
N ARG A 203 16.18 -1.83 -3.19
CA ARG A 203 15.83 -1.68 -4.61
C ARG A 203 16.93 -0.96 -5.41
N ARG A 204 17.83 -0.22 -4.74
CA ARG A 204 19.01 0.39 -5.36
C ARG A 204 20.22 -0.54 -5.43
N ARG A 205 20.16 -1.72 -4.80
CA ARG A 205 21.22 -2.73 -4.83
C ARG A 205 21.19 -3.51 -6.14
N ILE A 206 21.82 -2.90 -7.16
CA ILE A 206 21.97 -3.43 -8.51
C ILE A 206 23.43 -3.80 -8.80
N ASP A 207 24.16 -4.27 -7.79
CA ASP A 207 25.52 -4.79 -7.92
C ASP A 207 25.56 -5.99 -8.87
N ILE A 208 26.48 -5.92 -9.82
CA ILE A 208 26.66 -6.91 -10.87
C ILE A 208 28.10 -7.42 -10.76
N SER A 209 28.25 -8.64 -10.25
CA SER A 209 29.54 -9.36 -10.21
C SER A 209 29.91 -10.03 -11.54
N ASP A 210 29.16 -9.70 -12.59
CA ASP A 210 29.46 -10.14 -13.94
C ASP A 210 30.37 -9.10 -14.62
N PRO A 211 31.58 -9.47 -15.07
CA PRO A 211 32.54 -8.53 -15.62
C PRO A 211 32.12 -8.10 -17.02
N ALA A 212 32.31 -6.81 -17.26
CA ALA A 212 32.21 -6.27 -18.60
C ALA A 212 33.23 -5.17 -18.86
N LEU A 213 33.62 -5.06 -20.12
CA LEU A 213 34.74 -4.24 -20.56
C LEU A 213 34.47 -3.67 -21.95
N LEU A 214 34.48 -2.34 -22.04
CA LEU A 214 34.65 -1.64 -23.30
C LEU A 214 36.15 -1.50 -23.59
N PHE A 215 36.67 -2.42 -24.39
CA PHE A 215 38.08 -2.51 -24.74
C PHE A 215 38.38 -1.65 -25.97
N THR A 216 39.39 -0.77 -25.86
CA THR A 216 39.99 -0.09 -27.02
C THR A 216 41.36 -0.71 -27.28
N ALA A 217 41.54 -1.33 -28.44
CA ALA A 217 42.80 -1.98 -28.78
C ALA A 217 43.95 -0.95 -28.86
N PRO A 218 45.01 -1.06 -28.03
CA PRO A 218 46.10 -0.08 -28.05
C PRO A 218 46.97 -0.16 -29.32
N GLN A 219 46.97 -1.30 -30.00
CA GLN A 219 47.75 -1.58 -31.20
C GLN A 219 47.13 -2.72 -32.01
N ASP A 220 47.59 -2.92 -33.23
CA ASP A 220 47.20 -4.06 -34.05
C ASP A 220 47.81 -5.35 -33.46
N GLY A 221 47.02 -6.43 -33.42
CA GLY A 221 47.57 -7.76 -33.17
C GLY A 221 46.61 -8.75 -32.54
N THR A 222 47.19 -9.83 -32.01
CA THR A 222 46.46 -10.91 -31.36
C THR A 222 46.45 -10.71 -29.85
N TYR A 223 45.28 -10.92 -29.27
CA TYR A 223 45.02 -10.82 -27.85
C TYR A 223 44.55 -12.16 -27.30
N ARG A 224 44.77 -12.35 -26.01
CA ARG A 224 44.18 -13.45 -25.23
C ARG A 224 43.17 -12.87 -24.25
N LEU A 225 42.06 -13.58 -24.09
CA LEU A 225 41.03 -13.30 -23.10
C LEU A 225 40.96 -14.49 -22.15
N LEU A 226 41.13 -14.23 -20.86
CA LEU A 226 40.87 -15.20 -19.80
C LEU A 226 39.50 -14.95 -19.21
N VAL A 227 38.69 -16.00 -19.12
CA VAL A 227 37.48 -16.04 -18.28
C VAL A 227 37.75 -17.03 -17.14
N ARG A 228 37.43 -16.65 -15.90
CA ARG A 228 37.54 -17.57 -14.75
C ARG A 228 36.59 -17.14 -13.63
N ASP A 229 36.20 -18.08 -12.77
CA ASP A 229 35.50 -17.80 -11.52
C ASP A 229 36.51 -17.51 -10.39
N LEU A 230 36.35 -16.40 -9.66
CA LEU A 230 37.21 -16.08 -8.52
C LEU A 230 36.99 -17.03 -7.33
N TYR A 231 35.85 -17.73 -7.29
CA TYR A 231 35.61 -18.80 -6.33
C TYR A 231 36.09 -20.18 -6.79
N ALA A 232 36.76 -20.27 -7.95
CA ALA A 232 37.13 -21.55 -8.58
C ALA A 232 38.02 -22.45 -7.71
N SER A 233 38.67 -21.96 -6.65
CA SER A 233 39.44 -22.79 -5.71
C SER A 233 38.58 -23.61 -4.76
N ALA A 234 37.35 -23.14 -4.49
CA ALA A 234 36.40 -23.77 -3.58
C ALA A 234 35.23 -24.44 -4.33
N GLN A 235 35.05 -24.15 -5.62
CA GLN A 235 33.92 -24.67 -6.40
C GLN A 235 34.26 -24.91 -7.88
N GLY A 236 33.47 -25.77 -8.50
CA GLY A 236 33.49 -26.07 -9.93
C GLY A 236 32.41 -27.11 -10.22
N HIS A 237 31.49 -26.81 -11.14
CA HIS A 237 30.34 -27.69 -11.40
C HIS A 237 29.82 -27.46 -12.82
N PRO A 238 29.40 -28.50 -13.56
CA PRO A 238 28.77 -28.36 -14.88
C PRO A 238 27.51 -27.47 -14.97
N ARG A 239 27.01 -26.96 -13.84
CA ARG A 239 25.86 -26.07 -13.72
C ARG A 239 26.25 -24.60 -13.57
N PHE A 240 27.53 -24.32 -13.29
CA PHE A 240 28.09 -22.98 -13.22
C PHE A 240 28.54 -22.58 -14.62
N PHE A 241 27.57 -22.29 -15.48
CA PHE A 241 27.82 -21.87 -16.85
C PHE A 241 27.88 -20.35 -16.95
N TYR A 242 28.61 -19.86 -17.93
CA TYR A 242 28.63 -18.44 -18.26
C TYR A 242 28.39 -18.23 -19.75
N LEU A 243 27.95 -17.03 -20.12
CA LEU A 243 27.92 -16.58 -21.51
C LEU A 243 28.98 -15.49 -21.69
N LEU A 244 30.01 -15.78 -22.48
CA LEU A 244 30.95 -14.77 -23.00
C LEU A 244 30.34 -14.14 -24.26
N THR A 245 30.17 -12.83 -24.24
CA THR A 245 29.85 -12.01 -25.41
C THR A 245 31.08 -11.20 -25.80
N ALA A 246 31.51 -11.30 -27.07
CA ALA A 246 32.66 -10.59 -27.61
C ALA A 246 32.32 -10.01 -28.98
N ARG A 247 32.13 -8.69 -29.09
CA ARG A 247 31.70 -8.06 -30.36
C ARG A 247 31.98 -6.56 -30.39
N PRO A 248 31.82 -5.87 -31.54
CA PRO A 248 31.77 -4.41 -31.55
C PRO A 248 30.75 -3.87 -30.53
N ALA A 249 31.09 -2.76 -29.89
CA ALA A 249 30.23 -2.12 -28.90
C ALA A 249 28.91 -1.64 -29.54
N GLN A 250 27.81 -1.86 -28.83
CA GLN A 250 26.46 -1.44 -29.17
C GLN A 250 25.90 -0.66 -27.98
N PRO A 251 26.20 0.65 -27.87
CA PRO A 251 25.72 1.48 -26.78
C PRO A 251 24.19 1.36 -26.63
N ASP A 252 23.70 1.11 -25.41
CA ASP A 252 22.27 1.06 -25.10
C ASP A 252 22.04 1.32 -23.61
N PHE A 253 20.79 1.30 -23.17
CA PHE A 253 20.42 1.42 -21.77
C PHE A 253 19.21 0.55 -21.41
N ALA A 254 19.12 0.15 -20.15
CA ALA A 254 17.91 -0.37 -19.53
C ALA A 254 17.47 0.55 -18.40
N LEU A 255 16.18 0.53 -18.07
CA LEU A 255 15.62 1.37 -17.02
C LEU A 255 14.99 0.55 -15.91
N LEU A 256 15.16 1.01 -14.67
CA LEU A 256 14.47 0.50 -13.50
C LEU A 256 13.68 1.64 -12.86
N ALA A 257 12.50 1.36 -12.30
CA ALA A 257 11.68 2.37 -11.63
C ALA A 257 11.12 1.86 -10.30
N PHE A 258 11.05 2.71 -9.28
CA PHE A 258 10.40 2.37 -8.01
C PHE A 258 9.96 3.62 -7.24
N VAL A 259 9.06 3.42 -6.28
CA VAL A 259 8.61 4.49 -5.38
C VAL A 259 9.54 4.54 -4.16
N PRO A 260 10.39 5.57 -3.99
CA PRO A 260 11.25 5.68 -2.83
C PRO A 260 10.42 5.85 -1.55
N ARG A 261 10.92 5.32 -0.42
CA ARG A 261 10.23 5.41 0.87
C ARG A 261 10.89 6.47 1.76
N PRO A 262 10.13 7.19 2.61
CA PRO A 262 10.65 8.31 3.39
C PRO A 262 11.71 7.90 4.43
N ASN A 263 11.63 6.67 4.95
CA ASN A 263 12.55 6.18 5.97
C ASN A 263 13.77 5.51 5.32
N ALA A 264 14.72 6.34 4.87
CA ALA A 264 16.05 5.84 4.56
C ALA A 264 16.85 5.54 5.85
N GLU A 265 16.58 6.23 6.97
CA GLU A 265 17.33 6.07 8.23
C GLU A 265 16.98 4.79 9.02
N GLN A 266 15.92 4.08 8.65
CA GLN A 266 15.62 2.76 9.17
C GLN A 266 15.68 1.77 8.01
N PRO A 267 16.33 0.59 8.14
CA PRO A 267 16.40 -0.41 7.08
C PRO A 267 15.03 -1.02 6.72
N THR A 268 13.94 -0.47 7.26
CA THR A 268 12.59 -1.00 7.17
C THR A 268 11.81 -0.46 5.97
N VAL A 269 12.26 -0.83 4.77
CA VAL A 269 11.48 -0.59 3.54
C VAL A 269 10.36 -1.62 3.47
N TYR A 270 9.10 -1.16 3.43
CA TYR A 270 7.91 -2.00 3.26
C TYR A 270 7.47 -2.01 1.79
N ALA A 271 6.94 -3.16 1.36
CA ALA A 271 6.33 -3.30 0.05
C ALA A 271 5.12 -2.36 -0.08
N GLY A 272 4.94 -1.75 -1.26
CA GLY A 272 3.69 -1.13 -1.63
C GLY A 272 3.82 -0.17 -2.82
N GLY A 273 2.72 0.01 -3.56
CA GLY A 273 2.69 0.84 -4.76
C GLY A 273 2.60 2.36 -4.52
N ALA A 274 2.43 3.09 -5.62
CA ALA A 274 2.23 4.53 -5.62
C ALA A 274 0.78 4.87 -5.23
N ALA A 275 0.54 5.16 -3.95
CA ALA A 275 -0.79 5.50 -3.43
C ALA A 275 -0.97 7.02 -3.27
N LEU A 276 -1.43 7.68 -4.33
CA LEU A 276 -1.69 9.12 -4.37
C LEU A 276 -2.93 9.50 -3.55
N ARG A 277 -2.82 10.62 -2.85
CA ARG A 277 -3.95 11.35 -2.25
C ARG A 277 -4.41 12.41 -3.24
N LYS A 278 -5.68 12.82 -3.17
CA LYS A 278 -6.18 14.00 -3.88
C LYS A 278 -5.30 15.22 -3.59
N GLY A 279 -4.90 15.95 -4.63
CA GLY A 279 -3.98 17.09 -4.56
C GLY A 279 -2.53 16.75 -4.18
N GLY A 280 -2.19 15.47 -4.06
CA GLY A 280 -0.87 15.00 -3.64
C GLY A 280 0.03 14.57 -4.79
N SER A 281 1.31 14.40 -4.47
CA SER A 281 2.33 13.91 -5.40
C SER A 281 3.14 12.77 -4.79
N ILE A 282 3.66 11.89 -5.65
CA ILE A 282 4.57 10.81 -5.28
C ILE A 282 5.77 10.81 -6.23
N PRO A 283 7.00 10.81 -5.71
CA PRO A 283 8.18 10.60 -6.54
C PRO A 283 8.25 9.14 -7.03
N VAL A 284 8.72 8.95 -8.25
CA VAL A 284 9.12 7.69 -8.85
C VAL A 284 10.57 7.86 -9.26
N GLU A 285 11.46 7.18 -8.56
CA GLU A 285 12.87 7.19 -8.90
C GLU A 285 13.10 6.26 -10.08
N VAL A 286 13.85 6.74 -11.06
CA VAL A 286 14.23 5.97 -12.24
C VAL A 286 15.74 5.86 -12.31
N ILE A 287 16.23 4.64 -12.49
CA ILE A 287 17.64 4.30 -12.63
C ILE A 287 17.91 3.91 -14.09
N ALA A 288 18.96 4.48 -14.68
CA ALA A 288 19.54 4.02 -15.93
C ALA A 288 20.67 3.02 -15.68
N MET A 289 20.54 1.83 -16.28
CA MET A 289 21.63 0.88 -16.45
C MET A 289 22.23 1.14 -17.83
N ARG A 290 23.22 2.05 -17.89
CA ARG A 290 23.93 2.40 -19.12
C ARG A 290 24.86 1.26 -19.51
N ARG A 291 24.88 0.89 -20.80
CA ARG A 291 25.67 -0.24 -21.30
C ARG A 291 26.59 0.22 -22.44
N GLU A 292 27.75 -0.43 -22.52
CA GLU A 292 28.66 -0.36 -23.68
C GLU A 292 29.06 1.05 -24.08
N GLY A 293 29.28 1.92 -23.09
CA GLY A 293 29.69 3.31 -23.31
C GLY A 293 28.55 4.29 -23.64
N PHE A 294 27.28 3.89 -23.49
CA PHE A 294 26.16 4.81 -23.69
C PHE A 294 26.15 5.95 -22.67
N THR A 295 26.44 7.16 -23.12
CA THR A 295 26.47 8.39 -22.32
C THR A 295 25.37 9.38 -22.72
N GLY A 296 24.39 8.98 -23.54
CA GLY A 296 23.34 9.88 -24.01
C GLY A 296 22.37 10.32 -22.91
N GLU A 297 21.70 11.45 -23.15
CA GLU A 297 20.53 11.87 -22.37
C GLU A 297 19.38 10.87 -22.54
N ILE A 298 18.64 10.58 -21.46
CA ILE A 298 17.43 9.75 -21.50
C ILE A 298 16.23 10.58 -21.03
N ARG A 299 15.24 10.77 -21.91
CA ARG A 299 14.01 11.51 -21.63
C ARG A 299 12.91 10.57 -21.18
N LEU A 300 12.40 10.77 -19.98
CA LEU A 300 11.40 9.94 -19.33
C LEU A 300 10.00 10.51 -19.51
N SER A 301 9.05 9.61 -19.74
CA SER A 301 7.62 9.88 -19.73
C SER A 301 6.86 8.74 -19.05
N ALA A 302 5.64 9.02 -18.58
CA ALA A 302 4.70 7.98 -18.17
C ALA A 302 3.36 8.13 -18.88
N ASP A 303 2.75 6.99 -19.18
CA ASP A 303 1.45 6.87 -19.83
C ASP A 303 0.52 5.90 -19.07
N ALA A 304 -0.68 5.67 -19.59
CA ALA A 304 -1.74 4.87 -18.95
C ALA A 304 -2.11 5.37 -17.53
N LEU A 305 -1.96 6.67 -17.29
CA LEU A 305 -2.26 7.30 -16.00
C LEU A 305 -3.79 7.33 -15.74
N PRO A 306 -4.24 7.14 -14.49
CA PRO A 306 -5.63 7.39 -14.12
C PRO A 306 -6.08 8.81 -14.48
N ALA A 307 -7.38 8.98 -14.75
CA ALA A 307 -7.95 10.32 -14.99
C ALA A 307 -7.65 11.26 -13.81
N GLY A 308 -7.18 12.48 -14.10
CA GLY A 308 -6.78 13.46 -13.08
C GLY A 308 -5.37 13.24 -12.50
N VAL A 309 -4.61 12.23 -12.97
CA VAL A 309 -3.20 12.03 -12.61
C VAL A 309 -2.29 12.49 -13.76
N THR A 310 -1.22 13.21 -13.42
CA THR A 310 -0.23 13.72 -14.36
C THR A 310 1.18 13.28 -13.99
N ALA A 311 2.06 13.19 -14.99
CA ALA A 311 3.48 12.88 -14.82
C ALA A 311 4.31 13.73 -15.79
N PRO A 312 4.71 14.96 -15.40
CA PRO A 312 5.54 15.79 -16.25
C PRO A 312 6.85 15.09 -16.63
N PRO A 313 7.40 15.30 -17.84
CA PRO A 313 8.63 14.65 -18.27
C PRO A 313 9.81 14.94 -17.33
N ALA A 314 10.71 13.98 -17.23
CA ALA A 314 11.97 14.10 -16.48
C ALA A 314 13.14 13.63 -17.34
N VAL A 315 14.36 14.07 -17.03
CA VAL A 315 15.56 13.75 -17.81
C VAL A 315 16.64 13.14 -16.91
N ILE A 316 17.14 11.97 -17.32
CA ILE A 316 18.39 11.42 -16.82
C ILE A 316 19.51 12.00 -17.70
N ALA A 317 20.31 12.88 -17.11
CA ALA A 317 21.39 13.56 -17.81
C ALA A 317 22.52 12.59 -18.22
N PRO A 318 23.31 12.93 -19.26
CA PRO A 318 24.46 12.15 -19.73
C PRO A 318 25.43 11.64 -18.64
N TRP A 319 25.61 12.40 -17.57
CA TRP A 319 26.59 12.16 -16.49
C TRP A 319 25.96 11.64 -15.20
N THR A 320 24.66 11.31 -15.19
CA THR A 320 23.98 10.69 -14.06
C THR A 320 23.27 9.41 -14.48
N ASP A 321 23.07 8.53 -13.52
CA ASP A 321 22.34 7.27 -13.67
C ASP A 321 20.97 7.31 -13.01
N THR A 322 20.56 8.43 -12.41
CA THR A 322 19.24 8.56 -11.77
C THR A 322 18.57 9.90 -12.04
N THR A 323 17.24 9.88 -12.00
CA THR A 323 16.41 11.07 -11.84
C THR A 323 15.10 10.71 -11.15
N THR A 324 14.27 11.72 -10.85
CA THR A 324 12.94 11.53 -10.25
C THR A 324 11.86 12.00 -11.22
N LEU A 325 10.99 11.07 -11.62
CA LEU A 325 9.68 11.38 -12.21
C LEU A 325 8.69 11.64 -11.06
N VAL A 326 7.67 12.48 -11.26
CA VAL A 326 6.69 12.76 -10.20
C VAL A 326 5.29 12.54 -10.74
N LEU A 327 4.54 11.67 -10.06
CA LEU A 327 3.11 11.48 -10.29
C LEU A 327 2.35 12.47 -9.41
N SER A 328 1.40 13.22 -9.97
CA SER A 328 0.59 14.20 -9.24
C SER A 328 -0.89 13.99 -9.50
N ALA A 329 -1.70 13.87 -8.45
CA ALA A 329 -3.15 13.80 -8.56
C ALA A 329 -3.77 15.19 -8.38
N ALA A 330 -4.72 15.54 -9.24
CA ALA A 330 -5.54 16.74 -9.09
C ALA A 330 -6.34 16.70 -7.77
N ALA A 331 -6.78 17.87 -7.29
CA ALA A 331 -7.57 17.97 -6.06
C ALA A 331 -8.94 17.26 -6.16
N ASP A 332 -9.46 17.14 -7.38
CA ASP A 332 -10.73 16.52 -7.75
C ASP A 332 -10.55 15.14 -8.43
N ALA A 333 -9.34 14.58 -8.45
CA ALA A 333 -9.07 13.29 -9.08
C ALA A 333 -9.96 12.18 -8.47
N ALA A 334 -10.63 11.42 -9.34
CA ALA A 334 -11.49 10.31 -8.93
C ALA A 334 -10.66 9.14 -8.36
N PRO A 335 -11.19 8.35 -7.41
CA PRO A 335 -10.52 7.15 -6.95
C PRO A 335 -10.36 6.17 -8.11
N ALA A 336 -9.16 5.63 -8.27
CA ALA A 336 -8.82 4.75 -9.38
C ALA A 336 -7.60 3.91 -9.04
N VAL A 337 -7.45 2.78 -9.72
CA VAL A 337 -6.23 1.95 -9.71
C VAL A 337 -5.87 1.65 -11.16
N ALA A 338 -4.63 1.92 -11.54
CA ALA A 338 -4.13 1.60 -12.88
C ALA A 338 -2.68 1.09 -12.81
N ALA A 339 -2.33 0.18 -13.72
CA ALA A 339 -0.94 -0.10 -14.04
C ALA A 339 -0.46 0.95 -15.07
N ILE A 340 0.67 1.57 -14.80
CA ILE A 340 1.25 2.62 -15.65
C ILE A 340 2.53 2.13 -16.30
N ASN A 341 2.90 2.71 -17.44
CA ASN A 341 4.18 2.48 -18.07
C ASN A 341 5.08 3.70 -17.86
N VAL A 342 6.34 3.45 -17.51
CA VAL A 342 7.40 4.46 -17.51
C VAL A 342 8.34 4.10 -18.66
N THR A 343 8.59 5.05 -19.55
CA THR A 343 9.40 4.84 -20.76
C THR A 343 10.48 5.90 -20.82
N GLY A 344 11.70 5.50 -21.19
CA GLY A 344 12.76 6.43 -21.55
C GLY A 344 13.08 6.39 -23.03
N LYS A 345 13.30 7.57 -23.61
CA LYS A 345 13.72 7.74 -24.99
C LYS A 345 15.11 8.35 -25.05
N ALA A 346 15.96 7.83 -25.93
CA ALA A 346 17.26 8.40 -26.20
C ALA A 346 17.70 8.14 -27.64
N ALA A 347 18.66 8.95 -28.13
CA ALA A 347 19.34 8.69 -29.38
C ALA A 347 20.45 7.65 -29.15
N VAL A 348 20.30 6.48 -29.76
CA VAL A 348 21.29 5.39 -29.76
C VAL A 348 21.74 5.17 -31.20
N ASN A 349 23.05 5.27 -31.45
CA ASN A 349 23.64 5.16 -32.80
C ASN A 349 22.94 6.02 -33.86
N GLY A 350 22.51 7.22 -33.48
CA GLY A 350 21.81 8.17 -34.36
C GLY A 350 20.31 7.93 -34.56
N ALA A 351 19.75 6.85 -34.01
CA ALA A 351 18.32 6.55 -34.04
C ALA A 351 17.65 6.77 -32.67
N GLU A 352 16.43 7.30 -32.64
CA GLU A 352 15.66 7.37 -31.40
C GLU A 352 15.16 5.97 -31.01
N VAL A 353 15.49 5.53 -29.80
CA VAL A 353 15.00 4.27 -29.22
C VAL A 353 14.20 4.54 -27.96
N ALA A 354 13.18 3.72 -27.73
CA ALA A 354 12.39 3.73 -26.50
C ALA A 354 12.68 2.46 -25.68
N ARG A 355 12.80 2.59 -24.36
CA ARG A 355 13.02 1.49 -23.42
C ARG A 355 12.05 1.61 -22.25
N PRO A 356 11.24 0.57 -21.97
CA PRO A 356 10.38 0.57 -20.78
C PRO A 356 11.23 0.40 -19.51
N ALA A 357 10.80 1.02 -18.42
CA ALA A 357 11.39 0.81 -17.11
C ALA A 357 10.78 -0.43 -16.44
N ARG A 358 11.65 -1.30 -15.93
CA ARG A 358 11.25 -2.43 -15.09
C ARG A 358 11.00 -1.96 -13.67
N THR A 359 9.84 -2.26 -13.13
CA THR A 359 9.48 -1.81 -11.78
C THR A 359 10.14 -2.69 -10.72
N LEU A 360 10.68 -2.08 -9.66
CA LEU A 360 11.26 -2.79 -8.52
C LEU A 360 10.38 -2.66 -7.27
N GLU A 361 10.35 -3.72 -6.48
CA GLU A 361 9.69 -3.73 -5.17
C GLU A 361 10.39 -4.68 -4.19
N VAL A 362 10.25 -4.44 -2.88
CA VAL A 362 10.70 -5.37 -1.85
C VAL A 362 9.73 -6.55 -1.68
N MET A 363 10.26 -7.75 -1.45
CA MET A 363 9.42 -8.96 -1.42
C MET A 363 8.64 -9.15 -0.12
N GLN A 364 9.17 -8.64 0.99
CA GLN A 364 8.63 -8.90 2.32
C GLN A 364 8.97 -7.76 3.27
N LYS A 365 8.27 -7.72 4.40
CA LYS A 365 8.70 -6.90 5.52
C LYS A 365 10.11 -7.31 5.95
N PRO A 366 10.96 -6.36 6.37
CA PRO A 366 12.23 -6.68 7.01
C PRO A 366 12.00 -7.66 8.17
N ALA A 367 12.88 -8.66 8.30
CA ALA A 367 12.93 -9.49 9.50
C ALA A 367 13.42 -8.64 10.69
N GLU A 368 13.17 -9.09 11.92
CA GLU A 368 13.76 -8.44 13.11
C GLU A 368 15.29 -8.39 12.97
N GLY A 369 15.91 -7.22 13.22
CA GLY A 369 17.34 -6.97 13.04
C GLY A 369 17.71 -6.13 11.80
N ASN A 370 19.01 -6.03 11.49
CA ASN A 370 19.55 -5.23 10.38
C ASN A 370 19.50 -5.94 9.00
N ASN A 371 18.65 -6.97 8.84
CA ASN A 371 18.54 -7.70 7.58
C ASN A 371 17.74 -6.90 6.54
N LYS A 372 18.40 -6.52 5.45
CA LYS A 372 17.77 -5.80 4.34
C LYS A 372 16.85 -6.76 3.56
N PRO A 373 15.56 -6.46 3.37
CA PRO A 373 14.67 -7.35 2.63
C PRO A 373 15.11 -7.43 1.17
N PRO A 374 15.07 -8.62 0.54
CA PRO A 374 15.43 -8.74 -0.86
C PRO A 374 14.41 -8.00 -1.74
N ALA A 375 14.92 -7.33 -2.78
CA ALA A 375 14.11 -6.68 -3.80
C ALA A 375 13.95 -7.60 -5.03
N ARG A 376 12.91 -7.31 -5.83
CA ARG A 376 12.61 -8.01 -7.07
C ARG A 376 12.06 -7.06 -8.14
N VAL A 377 12.15 -7.48 -9.39
CA VAL A 377 11.38 -6.90 -10.50
C VAL A 377 9.92 -7.37 -10.38
N VAL A 378 8.98 -6.46 -10.60
CA VAL A 378 7.54 -6.72 -10.68
C VAL A 378 7.01 -6.36 -12.07
N ALA A 379 5.80 -6.85 -12.40
CA ALA A 379 5.26 -6.77 -13.75
C ALA A 379 5.17 -5.32 -14.26
N GLN A 380 4.55 -4.44 -13.47
CA GLN A 380 4.32 -3.03 -13.78
C GLN A 380 4.26 -2.20 -12.49
N LEU A 381 4.38 -0.87 -12.64
CA LEU A 381 4.15 0.07 -11.55
C LEU A 381 2.63 0.32 -11.42
N ALA A 382 2.06 -0.02 -10.28
CA ALA A 382 0.65 0.27 -9.99
C ALA A 382 0.52 1.61 -9.25
N VAL A 383 -0.44 2.42 -9.71
CA VAL A 383 -0.82 3.70 -9.12
C VAL A 383 -2.26 3.62 -8.65
N ALA A 384 -2.50 4.06 -7.41
CA ALA A 384 -3.83 4.20 -6.85
C ALA A 384 -4.08 5.66 -6.46
N VAL A 385 -5.24 6.21 -6.82
CA VAL A 385 -5.77 7.46 -6.26
C VAL A 385 -6.75 7.09 -5.17
N ARG A 386 -6.52 7.57 -3.95
CA ARG A 386 -7.32 7.27 -2.77
C ARG A 386 -8.22 8.43 -2.38
N ASP A 387 -9.45 8.10 -2.01
CA ASP A 387 -10.45 9.02 -1.45
C ASP A 387 -10.88 8.63 -0.03
N ASP A 388 -10.45 7.48 0.47
CA ASP A 388 -10.67 6.96 1.83
C ASP A 388 -9.68 7.52 2.87
N VAL A 389 -8.85 8.48 2.46
CA VAL A 389 -7.88 9.15 3.33
C VAL A 389 -7.91 10.66 3.07
N PRO A 390 -7.54 11.50 4.07
CA PRO A 390 -7.43 12.94 3.88
C PRO A 390 -6.58 13.32 2.66
N SER A 391 -6.96 14.41 1.98
CA SER A 391 -6.19 15.02 0.90
C SER A 391 -4.75 15.32 1.34
N ALA A 392 -3.85 15.48 0.37
CA ALA A 392 -2.48 15.87 0.70
C ALA A 392 -2.47 17.22 1.45
N PRO A 393 -1.63 17.38 2.48
CA PRO A 393 -1.60 18.59 3.29
C PRO A 393 -1.09 19.82 2.53
N ALA A 394 -0.31 19.60 1.46
CA ALA A 394 0.15 20.63 0.57
C ALA A 394 0.44 20.04 -0.83
N SER A 395 0.57 20.93 -1.82
CA SER A 395 1.16 20.66 -3.13
C SER A 395 2.24 21.70 -3.43
N VAL A 396 3.27 21.31 -4.18
CA VAL A 396 4.38 22.19 -4.56
C VAL A 396 4.54 22.17 -6.07
N VAL A 397 4.52 23.35 -6.69
CA VAL A 397 4.85 23.52 -8.09
C VAL A 397 6.15 24.30 -8.15
N ALA A 398 7.18 23.70 -8.73
CA ALA A 398 8.49 24.33 -8.93
C ALA A 398 8.76 24.45 -10.43
N GLY A 399 9.20 25.64 -10.85
CA GLY A 399 9.38 25.97 -12.26
C GLY A 399 8.07 25.96 -13.05
N THR A 400 8.19 25.88 -14.37
CA THR A 400 7.06 25.63 -15.27
C THR A 400 7.21 24.18 -15.78
N PRO A 401 6.32 23.25 -15.40
CA PRO A 401 6.45 21.85 -15.78
C PRO A 401 6.64 21.67 -17.29
N GLY A 402 7.64 20.87 -17.68
CA GLY A 402 7.97 20.60 -19.08
C GLY A 402 8.70 21.73 -19.83
N THR A 403 8.92 22.89 -19.21
CA THR A 403 9.68 24.00 -19.82
C THR A 403 11.05 24.14 -19.13
N PRO A 404 12.16 23.84 -19.84
CA PRO A 404 13.49 23.95 -19.25
C PRO A 404 13.86 25.40 -18.91
N ILE A 405 14.45 25.59 -17.72
CA ILE A 405 15.15 26.84 -17.40
C ILE A 405 16.58 26.72 -17.94
N ARG A 406 16.93 27.56 -18.91
CA ARG A 406 18.26 27.54 -19.56
C ARG A 406 19.22 28.46 -18.81
N MET A 407 20.47 28.03 -18.61
CA MET A 407 21.52 28.88 -18.03
C MET A 407 22.92 28.40 -18.43
N ALA A 408 23.86 29.34 -18.60
CA ALA A 408 25.26 29.02 -18.86
C ALA A 408 26.03 28.65 -17.59
N ARG A 409 27.10 27.87 -17.73
CA ARG A 409 28.09 27.61 -16.67
C ARG A 409 28.54 28.89 -15.96
N GLY A 410 28.80 28.80 -14.66
CA GLY A 410 29.08 29.97 -13.82
C GLY A 410 27.85 30.83 -13.49
N GLY A 411 26.71 30.59 -14.14
CA GLY A 411 25.44 31.27 -13.98
C GLY A 411 24.72 31.00 -12.64
N LYS A 412 23.58 31.66 -12.48
CA LYS A 412 22.65 31.46 -11.37
C LYS A 412 21.26 31.19 -11.93
N ILE A 413 20.64 30.10 -11.50
CA ILE A 413 19.28 29.72 -11.86
C ILE A 413 18.36 30.15 -10.72
N THR A 414 17.28 30.86 -11.04
CA THR A 414 16.22 31.21 -10.08
C THR A 414 14.94 30.49 -10.47
N VAL A 415 14.51 29.56 -9.61
CA VAL A 415 13.35 28.70 -9.84
C VAL A 415 12.16 29.24 -9.04
N PRO A 416 11.04 29.64 -9.67
CA PRO A 416 9.83 29.99 -8.95
C PRO A 416 9.24 28.75 -8.28
N VAL A 417 8.84 28.89 -7.01
CA VAL A 417 8.26 27.81 -6.19
C VAL A 417 6.93 28.30 -5.62
N LYS A 418 5.86 27.59 -5.96
CA LYS A 418 4.51 27.82 -5.45
C LYS A 418 4.09 26.69 -4.53
N VAL A 419 3.55 27.03 -3.37
CA VAL A 419 3.05 26.10 -2.37
C VAL A 419 1.58 26.37 -2.12
N ALA A 420 0.72 25.38 -2.39
CA ALA A 420 -0.68 25.43 -1.99
C ALA A 420 -0.87 24.51 -0.76
N ARG A 421 -1.26 25.09 0.37
CA ARG A 421 -1.54 24.36 1.62
C ARG A 421 -3.02 23.99 1.66
N ALA A 422 -3.32 22.73 1.92
CA ALA A 422 -4.68 22.20 2.01
C ALA A 422 -4.96 21.49 3.36
N GLY A 423 -3.94 21.30 4.20
CA GLY A 423 -4.06 20.71 5.53
C GLY A 423 -3.35 21.53 6.61
N ASP A 424 -3.68 21.22 7.86
CA ASP A 424 -3.15 21.91 9.03
C ASP A 424 -1.79 21.34 9.45
N PHE A 425 -0.73 22.08 9.16
CA PHE A 425 0.61 21.81 9.69
C PHE A 425 1.30 23.11 10.10
N ALA A 426 1.91 23.09 11.28
CA ALA A 426 2.57 24.25 11.86
C ALA A 426 3.98 24.44 11.27
N GLY A 427 4.43 25.69 11.18
CA GLY A 427 5.80 26.05 10.83
C GLY A 427 6.11 26.10 9.33
N ALA A 428 7.40 26.35 9.05
CA ALA A 428 7.92 26.43 7.70
C ALA A 428 7.95 25.05 7.03
N LEU A 429 7.49 24.99 5.77
CA LEU A 429 7.71 23.82 4.93
C LEU A 429 9.14 23.88 4.41
N GLN A 430 9.99 22.97 4.89
CA GLN A 430 11.37 22.82 4.39
C GLN A 430 11.36 22.00 3.11
N LEU A 431 11.89 22.59 2.03
CA LEU A 431 11.98 22.00 0.71
C LEU A 431 13.44 21.82 0.30
N THR A 432 13.89 20.57 0.27
CA THR A 432 15.28 20.23 -0.09
C THR A 432 15.36 19.85 -1.56
N PRO A 433 16.27 20.46 -2.36
CA PRO A 433 16.54 20.01 -3.72
C PRO A 433 17.13 18.59 -3.74
N VAL A 434 16.57 17.73 -4.58
CA VAL A 434 17.02 16.34 -4.78
C VAL A 434 17.26 16.11 -6.26
N GLY A 435 18.44 15.59 -6.61
CA GLY A 435 18.83 15.32 -8.01
C GLY A 435 19.55 16.49 -8.71
N LEU A 436 20.17 17.40 -7.95
CA LEU A 436 21.06 18.40 -8.55
C LEU A 436 22.27 17.73 -9.21
N ALA A 437 22.74 18.27 -10.33
CA ALA A 437 23.95 17.79 -10.97
C ALA A 437 25.20 18.08 -10.12
N PRO A 438 26.32 17.36 -10.34
CA PRO A 438 27.60 17.73 -9.76
C PRO A 438 27.92 19.20 -10.06
N GLN A 439 28.61 19.87 -9.13
CA GLN A 439 28.98 21.29 -9.29
C GLN A 439 27.80 22.27 -9.35
N MET A 440 26.68 21.87 -8.73
CA MET A 440 25.53 22.74 -8.46
C MET A 440 25.29 22.80 -6.96
N THR A 441 25.02 23.99 -6.43
CA THR A 441 24.72 24.18 -5.01
C THR A 441 23.44 24.97 -4.83
N ALA A 442 22.62 24.54 -3.88
CA ALA A 442 21.42 25.23 -3.46
C ALA A 442 21.16 24.92 -1.98
N GLN A 443 20.72 25.93 -1.24
CA GLN A 443 20.29 25.73 0.15
C GLN A 443 18.85 25.20 0.17
N PRO A 444 18.46 24.40 1.19
CA PRO A 444 17.06 24.07 1.41
C PRO A 444 16.20 25.33 1.50
N LEU A 445 15.05 25.33 0.85
CA LEU A 445 14.12 26.45 0.81
C LEU A 445 13.11 26.32 1.96
N ALA A 446 13.13 27.29 2.89
CA ALA A 446 12.09 27.44 3.91
C ALA A 446 10.90 28.23 3.34
N VAL A 447 9.72 27.62 3.32
CA VAL A 447 8.46 28.29 2.99
C VAL A 447 7.67 28.51 4.27
N GLU A 448 7.76 29.72 4.82
CA GLU A 448 7.09 30.12 6.07
C GLU A 448 5.57 29.93 6.04
N ALA A 449 4.94 29.89 7.22
CA ALA A 449 3.49 29.82 7.33
C ALA A 449 2.83 31.03 6.62
N GLY A 450 1.80 30.78 5.82
CA GLY A 450 1.11 31.79 5.01
C GLY A 450 1.81 32.21 3.71
N ALA A 451 3.10 31.90 3.53
CA ALA A 451 3.79 32.17 2.27
C ALA A 451 3.40 31.14 1.20
N THR A 452 3.02 31.61 0.02
CA THR A 452 2.62 30.78 -1.13
C THR A 452 3.62 30.80 -2.26
N ASP A 453 4.37 31.89 -2.41
CA ASP A 453 5.30 32.11 -3.51
C ASP A 453 6.70 32.40 -2.96
N LYS A 454 7.68 31.64 -3.45
CA LYS A 454 9.11 31.77 -3.13
C LYS A 454 9.94 31.51 -4.37
N THR A 455 11.24 31.75 -4.27
CA THR A 455 12.22 31.37 -5.30
C THR A 455 13.31 30.52 -4.67
N LEU A 456 13.72 29.46 -5.38
CA LEU A 456 14.92 28.69 -5.08
C LEU A 456 16.02 29.16 -6.01
N ASP A 457 17.13 29.59 -5.44
CA ASP A 457 18.33 29.94 -6.18
C ASP A 457 19.31 28.76 -6.22
N ILE A 458 19.86 28.50 -7.41
CA ILE A 458 20.85 27.45 -7.64
C ILE A 458 22.05 28.08 -8.33
N GLU A 459 23.23 27.88 -7.74
CA GLU A 459 24.48 28.36 -8.31
C GLU A 459 25.13 27.28 -9.15
N LEU A 460 25.64 27.68 -10.33
CA LEU A 460 26.45 26.83 -11.19
C LEU A 460 27.92 27.23 -11.03
N THR A 461 28.81 26.26 -10.78
CA THR A 461 30.25 26.53 -10.88
C THR A 461 30.68 26.56 -12.35
N PRO A 462 31.91 27.01 -12.67
CA PRO A 462 32.48 26.92 -14.02
C PRO A 462 32.59 25.49 -14.56
N GLU A 463 32.68 24.48 -13.69
CA GLU A 463 32.85 23.06 -14.03
C GLU A 463 31.52 22.30 -14.16
N ALA A 464 30.38 22.99 -14.02
CA ALA A 464 29.06 22.37 -14.13
C ALA A 464 28.88 21.66 -15.48
N PRO A 465 28.48 20.38 -15.50
CA PRO A 465 28.29 19.66 -16.75
C PRO A 465 27.17 20.27 -17.59
N SER A 466 27.31 20.22 -18.93
CA SER A 466 26.36 20.83 -19.86
C SER A 466 25.42 19.79 -20.47
N GLY A 467 24.15 20.12 -20.56
CA GLY A 467 23.07 19.25 -21.03
C GLY A 467 21.79 19.45 -20.22
N ALA A 468 20.73 18.72 -20.56
CA ALA A 468 19.49 18.79 -19.80
C ALA A 468 19.50 17.81 -18.62
N PHE A 469 18.86 18.22 -17.54
CA PHE A 469 18.63 17.37 -16.37
C PHE A 469 17.33 17.78 -15.66
N THR A 470 16.93 16.97 -14.68
CA THR A 470 15.75 17.23 -13.86
C THR A 470 16.07 17.00 -12.40
N PHE A 471 15.59 17.91 -11.55
CA PHE A 471 15.61 17.75 -10.10
C PHE A 471 14.21 18.04 -9.52
N VAL A 472 13.98 17.67 -8.27
CA VAL A 472 12.72 17.94 -7.55
C VAL A 472 13.00 18.62 -6.22
N LEU A 473 12.02 19.32 -5.67
CA LEU A 473 12.03 19.74 -4.27
C LEU A 473 11.27 18.71 -3.43
N ARG A 474 11.91 18.17 -2.39
CA ARG A 474 11.31 17.23 -1.45
C ARG A 474 11.01 17.92 -0.11
N GLY A 475 9.82 17.71 0.41
CA GLY A 475 9.41 18.17 1.74
C GLY A 475 8.80 17.03 2.57
N GLU A 476 8.83 17.20 3.89
CA GLU A 476 8.25 16.27 4.85
C GLU A 476 7.45 17.01 5.95
N PRO A 477 6.35 17.70 5.61
CA PRO A 477 5.52 18.32 6.63
C PRO A 477 5.03 17.29 7.64
N VAL A 478 5.11 17.65 8.92
CA VAL A 478 4.55 16.88 10.03
C VAL A 478 3.11 17.33 10.22
N VAL A 479 2.18 16.40 10.04
CA VAL A 479 0.73 16.66 10.16
C VAL A 479 0.18 15.79 11.29
N LYS A 480 -0.75 16.35 12.07
CA LYS A 480 -1.56 15.57 13.03
C LYS A 480 -2.55 14.72 12.25
N TYR A 481 -2.36 13.41 12.27
CA TYR A 481 -3.19 12.46 11.55
C TYR A 481 -3.99 11.58 12.50
N THR A 482 -5.31 11.53 12.28
CA THR A 482 -6.22 10.58 12.93
C THR A 482 -6.73 9.60 11.87
N ARG A 483 -6.62 8.30 12.17
CA ARG A 483 -7.10 7.25 11.28
C ARG A 483 -8.58 6.99 11.54
N SER A 484 -9.39 7.02 10.48
CA SER A 484 -10.82 6.62 10.52
C SER A 484 -11.69 7.39 11.52
N PRO A 485 -11.72 8.74 11.48
CA PRO A 485 -12.48 9.60 12.42
C PRO A 485 -13.94 9.18 12.62
N GLU A 486 -14.57 8.61 11.60
CA GLU A 486 -15.93 8.08 11.61
C GLU A 486 -16.17 6.97 12.65
N VAL A 487 -15.14 6.17 12.98
CA VAL A 487 -15.24 5.11 13.98
C VAL A 487 -15.35 5.69 15.39
N ALA A 488 -14.58 6.74 15.70
CA ALA A 488 -14.71 7.45 16.98
C ALA A 488 -16.08 8.11 17.12
N ALA A 489 -16.58 8.74 16.04
CA ALA A 489 -17.90 9.36 16.05
C ALA A 489 -19.01 8.34 16.36
N ARG A 490 -18.94 7.15 15.75
CA ARG A 490 -19.90 6.07 16.03
C ARG A 490 -19.79 5.54 17.45
N ALA A 491 -18.57 5.37 17.98
CA ALA A 491 -18.37 4.89 19.35
C ALA A 491 -18.90 5.87 20.40
N GLU A 492 -18.69 7.18 20.22
CA GLU A 492 -19.28 8.20 21.10
C GLU A 492 -20.82 8.26 20.98
N ALA A 493 -21.38 8.05 19.78
CA ALA A 493 -22.83 7.94 19.61
C ALA A 493 -23.42 6.73 20.37
N ASP A 494 -22.75 5.56 20.31
CA ASP A 494 -23.16 4.37 21.04
C ASP A 494 -23.06 4.55 22.56
N LYS A 495 -22.03 5.25 23.04
CA LYS A 495 -21.89 5.66 24.45
C LYS A 495 -23.04 6.56 24.90
N ALA A 496 -23.38 7.58 24.10
CA ALA A 496 -24.51 8.45 24.39
C ALA A 496 -25.83 7.65 24.43
N ARG A 497 -26.04 6.73 23.49
CA ARG A 497 -27.19 5.82 23.48
C ARG A 497 -27.25 4.93 24.72
N GLY A 498 -26.12 4.41 25.17
CA GLY A 498 -26.04 3.61 26.39
C GLY A 498 -26.51 4.34 27.64
N ALA A 499 -26.17 5.64 27.76
CA ALA A 499 -26.66 6.47 28.84
C ALA A 499 -28.19 6.65 28.79
N VAL A 500 -28.76 6.93 27.62
CA VAL A 500 -30.20 7.11 27.44
C VAL A 500 -30.97 5.84 27.79
N VAL A 501 -30.58 4.68 27.24
CA VAL A 501 -31.26 3.41 27.48
C VAL A 501 -31.21 3.03 28.97
N MET A 502 -30.08 3.25 29.65
CA MET A 502 -29.98 3.00 31.10
C MET A 502 -30.97 3.87 31.89
N THR A 503 -31.08 5.16 31.57
CA THR A 503 -32.02 6.07 32.23
C THR A 503 -33.47 5.67 31.98
N GLU A 504 -33.82 5.30 30.75
CA GLU A 504 -35.17 4.83 30.40
C GLU A 504 -35.52 3.53 31.12
N SER A 505 -34.62 2.54 31.14
CA SER A 505 -34.83 1.28 31.87
C SER A 505 -34.93 1.50 33.38
N GLN A 506 -34.20 2.47 33.94
CA GLN A 506 -34.30 2.81 35.36
C GLN A 506 -35.65 3.41 35.71
N ALA A 507 -36.19 4.30 34.86
CA ALA A 507 -37.53 4.85 35.01
C ALA A 507 -38.60 3.76 34.87
N ALA A 508 -38.45 2.84 33.90
CA ALA A 508 -39.36 1.72 33.70
C ALA A 508 -39.40 0.77 34.91
N LEU A 509 -38.24 0.47 35.51
CA LEU A 509 -38.17 -0.33 36.74
C LEU A 509 -38.89 0.36 37.90
N GLN A 510 -38.68 1.66 38.10
CA GLN A 510 -39.37 2.41 39.17
C GLN A 510 -40.89 2.34 38.99
N ALA A 511 -41.39 2.53 37.76
CA ALA A 511 -42.80 2.42 37.45
C ALA A 511 -43.35 1.00 37.69
N ALA A 512 -42.61 -0.03 37.28
CA ALA A 512 -43.02 -1.42 37.47
C ALA A 512 -43.02 -1.84 38.95
N GLN A 513 -42.05 -1.38 39.74
CA GLN A 513 -42.01 -1.62 41.20
C GLN A 513 -43.18 -0.94 41.91
N ALA A 514 -43.52 0.30 41.54
CA ALA A 514 -44.68 0.99 42.08
C ALA A 514 -45.99 0.24 41.76
N ALA A 515 -46.14 -0.26 40.53
CA ALA A 515 -47.28 -1.07 40.13
C ALA A 515 -47.36 -2.40 40.90
N ALA A 516 -46.23 -3.09 41.11
CA ALA A 516 -46.18 -4.32 41.89
C ALA A 516 -46.58 -4.08 43.36
N GLN A 517 -46.08 -2.99 43.98
CA GLN A 517 -46.48 -2.61 45.34
C GLN A 517 -47.98 -2.33 45.45
N ALA A 518 -48.56 -1.61 44.48
CA ALA A 518 -50.00 -1.36 44.43
C ALA A 518 -50.80 -2.66 44.29
N ALA A 519 -50.33 -3.60 43.47
CA ALA A 519 -51.00 -4.88 43.28
C ALA A 519 -50.96 -5.78 44.52
N VAL A 520 -49.84 -5.79 45.27
CA VAL A 520 -49.74 -6.46 46.59
C VAL A 520 -50.76 -5.88 47.57
N GLN A 521 -50.89 -4.56 47.63
CA GLN A 521 -51.88 -3.90 48.50
C GLN A 521 -53.32 -4.26 48.10
N ALA A 522 -53.62 -4.27 46.80
CA ALA A 522 -54.93 -4.65 46.29
C ALA A 522 -55.28 -6.11 46.62
N GLN A 523 -54.32 -7.04 46.51
CA GLN A 523 -54.52 -8.43 46.91
C GLN A 523 -54.78 -8.56 48.41
N GLN A 524 -54.02 -7.84 49.24
CA GLN A 524 -54.23 -7.84 50.69
C GLN A 524 -55.62 -7.29 51.06
N GLN A 525 -56.07 -6.23 50.39
CA GLN A 525 -57.41 -5.67 50.59
C GLN A 525 -58.50 -6.68 50.19
N ALA A 526 -58.35 -7.34 49.04
CA ALA A 526 -59.29 -8.37 48.58
C ALA A 526 -59.32 -9.57 49.54
N GLN A 527 -58.18 -9.97 50.11
CA GLN A 527 -58.09 -11.03 51.10
C GLN A 527 -58.82 -10.64 52.40
N ASN A 528 -58.65 -9.39 52.85
CA ASN A 528 -59.34 -8.89 54.03
C ASN A 528 -60.86 -8.86 53.80
N LEU A 529 -61.32 -8.44 52.61
CA LEU A 529 -62.74 -8.47 52.23
C LEU A 529 -63.29 -9.90 52.26
N LEU A 530 -62.55 -10.89 51.73
CA LEU A 530 -62.95 -12.28 51.77
C LEU A 530 -63.06 -12.80 53.22
N ASN A 531 -62.11 -12.45 54.09
CA ASN A 531 -62.16 -12.83 55.49
C ASN A 531 -63.39 -12.24 56.18
N THR A 532 -63.70 -10.96 55.94
CA THR A 532 -64.90 -10.30 56.48
C THR A 532 -66.19 -10.92 55.95
N ALA A 533 -66.30 -11.14 54.63
CA ALA A 533 -67.48 -11.76 54.03
C ALA A 533 -67.69 -13.21 54.51
N THR A 534 -66.59 -13.94 54.74
CA THR A 534 -66.62 -15.29 55.32
C THR A 534 -67.17 -15.27 56.74
N GLN A 535 -66.69 -14.37 57.60
CA GLN A 535 -67.19 -14.21 58.97
C GLN A 535 -68.67 -13.83 59.00
N GLN A 536 -69.10 -12.90 58.13
CA GLN A 536 -70.51 -12.48 58.04
C GLN A 536 -71.42 -13.62 57.57
N ARG A 537 -70.96 -14.42 56.59
CA ARG A 537 -71.67 -15.63 56.13
C ARG A 537 -71.76 -16.69 57.22
N ASP A 538 -70.69 -16.94 57.97
CA ASP A 538 -70.70 -17.89 59.09
C ASP A 538 -71.64 -17.45 60.22
N ALA A 539 -71.67 -16.14 60.52
CA ALA A 539 -72.61 -15.56 61.47
C ALA A 539 -74.07 -15.69 61.00
N ALA A 540 -74.35 -15.40 59.73
CA ALA A 540 -75.68 -15.55 59.13
C ALA A 540 -76.15 -17.03 59.14
N ASN A 541 -75.25 -17.97 58.86
CA ASN A 541 -75.54 -19.40 58.93
C ASN A 541 -75.86 -19.85 60.37
N THR A 542 -75.09 -19.35 61.34
CA THR A 542 -75.35 -19.60 62.77
C THR A 542 -76.72 -19.05 63.19
N ALA A 543 -77.07 -17.83 62.75
CA ALA A 543 -78.37 -17.23 63.02
C ALA A 543 -79.53 -18.02 62.39
N LEU A 544 -79.35 -18.55 61.17
CA LEU A 544 -80.34 -19.43 60.53
C LEU A 544 -80.54 -20.71 61.34
N GLN A 545 -79.46 -21.36 61.78
CA GLN A 545 -79.55 -22.57 62.63
C GLN A 545 -80.29 -22.30 63.94
N GLN A 546 -80.01 -21.17 64.59
CA GLN A 546 -80.72 -20.75 65.80
C GLN A 546 -82.21 -20.48 65.54
N ALA A 547 -82.53 -19.79 64.43
CA ALA A 547 -83.91 -19.51 64.04
C ALA A 547 -84.69 -20.80 63.74
N GLN A 548 -84.07 -21.78 63.07
CA GLN A 548 -84.65 -23.10 62.79
C GLN A 548 -84.86 -23.92 64.07
N ALA A 549 -83.91 -23.88 65.01
CA ALA A 549 -84.05 -24.55 66.30
C ALA A 549 -85.19 -23.94 67.13
N ALA A 550 -85.31 -22.61 67.16
CA ALA A 550 -86.42 -21.92 67.80
C ALA A 550 -87.76 -22.22 67.13
N MET A 551 -87.81 -22.29 65.79
CA MET A 551 -89.02 -22.69 65.04
C MET A 551 -89.45 -24.10 65.41
N LYS A 552 -88.52 -25.06 65.45
CA LYS A 552 -88.81 -26.45 65.83
C LYS A 552 -89.38 -26.55 67.25
N THR A 553 -88.86 -25.76 68.18
CA THR A 553 -89.38 -25.68 69.55
C THR A 553 -90.80 -25.08 69.56
N ALA A 554 -91.01 -23.98 68.84
CA ALA A 554 -92.32 -23.32 68.74
C ALA A 554 -93.38 -24.21 68.06
N ASP A 555 -93.02 -24.92 66.99
CA ASP A 555 -93.89 -25.91 66.32
C ASP A 555 -94.25 -27.06 67.26
N THR A 556 -93.27 -27.57 68.01
CA THR A 556 -93.51 -28.64 69.00
C THR A 556 -94.46 -28.17 70.10
N GLN A 557 -94.26 -26.95 70.59
CA GLN A 557 -95.11 -26.35 71.63
C GLN A 557 -96.52 -26.06 71.11
N ALA A 558 -96.66 -25.56 69.88
CA ALA A 558 -97.94 -25.36 69.22
C ALA A 558 -98.71 -26.68 69.05
N ALA A 559 -98.03 -27.76 68.64
CA ALA A 559 -98.63 -29.09 68.53
C ALA A 559 -99.09 -29.66 69.89
N GLN A 560 -98.29 -29.48 70.94
CA GLN A 560 -98.63 -29.91 72.30
C GLN A 560 -99.82 -29.13 72.87
N LEU A 561 -99.82 -27.81 72.73
CA LEU A 561 -100.89 -26.94 73.24
C LEU A 561 -102.19 -27.11 72.45
N LYS A 562 -102.11 -27.36 71.15
CA LYS A 562 -103.26 -27.75 70.34
C LYS A 562 -103.89 -29.05 70.86
N THR A 563 -103.08 -30.08 71.11
CA THR A 563 -103.55 -31.36 71.67
C THR A 563 -104.16 -31.17 73.06
N ALA A 564 -103.55 -30.31 73.90
CA ALA A 564 -104.06 -29.99 75.22
C ALA A 564 -105.39 -29.21 75.16
N ALA A 565 -105.55 -28.27 74.21
CA ALA A 565 -106.79 -27.54 73.98
C ALA A 565 -107.91 -28.47 73.49
N GLU A 566 -107.63 -29.38 72.55
CA GLU A 566 -108.57 -30.41 72.10
C GLU A 566 -109.02 -31.31 73.27
N GLY A 567 -108.07 -31.70 74.14
CA GLY A 567 -108.37 -32.46 75.36
C GLY A 567 -109.18 -31.69 76.41
N ALA A 568 -108.89 -30.41 76.61
CA ALA A 568 -109.63 -29.54 77.53
C ALA A 568 -111.05 -29.25 77.02
N ALA A 569 -111.22 -29.03 75.71
CA ALA A 569 -112.52 -28.89 75.07
C ALA A 569 -113.37 -30.17 75.24
N ALA A 570 -112.77 -31.35 75.12
CA ALA A 570 -113.45 -32.63 75.39
C ALA A 570 -113.89 -32.76 76.86
N LYS A 571 -113.06 -32.33 77.82
CA LYS A 571 -113.41 -32.29 79.25
C LYS A 571 -114.51 -31.27 79.57
N SER A 572 -114.45 -30.07 78.98
CA SER A 572 -115.49 -29.05 79.10
C SER A 572 -116.84 -29.57 78.60
N LYS A 573 -116.84 -30.25 77.46
CA LYS A 573 -118.03 -30.92 76.92
C LYS A 573 -118.56 -32.00 77.88
N ALA A 574 -117.69 -32.88 78.38
CA ALA A 574 -118.07 -33.92 79.34
C ALA A 574 -118.61 -33.36 80.68
N ALA A 575 -118.06 -32.23 81.16
CA ALA A 575 -118.54 -31.56 82.37
C ALA A 575 -119.90 -30.87 82.14
N ALA A 576 -120.13 -30.28 80.96
CA ALA A 576 -121.44 -29.75 80.58
C ALA A 576 -122.50 -30.88 80.49
N ASP A 577 -122.12 -32.04 79.94
CA ASP A 577 -122.97 -33.22 79.90
C ASP A 577 -123.29 -33.74 81.33
N ALA A 578 -122.35 -33.64 82.28
CA ALA A 578 -122.55 -34.01 83.68
C ALA A 578 -123.49 -33.06 84.45
N VAL A 579 -123.49 -31.76 84.12
CA VAL A 579 -124.49 -30.79 84.65
C VAL A 579 -125.89 -31.17 84.21
N ALA A 580 -126.05 -31.50 82.93
CA ALA A 580 -127.33 -31.95 82.40
C ALA A 580 -127.83 -33.24 83.09
N ALA A 581 -126.91 -34.14 83.48
CA ALA A 581 -127.24 -35.35 84.23
C ALA A 581 -127.58 -35.08 85.71
N ALA A 582 -126.91 -34.14 86.39
CA ALA A 582 -127.16 -33.80 87.79
C ALA A 582 -128.50 -33.06 88.00
N ALA A 583 -128.87 -32.16 87.07
CA ALA A 583 -130.16 -31.45 87.08
C ALA A 583 -131.37 -32.41 86.98
N ALA A 584 -131.19 -33.62 86.43
CA ALA A 584 -132.23 -34.65 86.37
C ALA A 584 -132.44 -35.41 87.71
N GLY A 585 -131.52 -35.29 88.67
CA GLY A 585 -131.51 -36.06 89.93
C GLY A 585 -132.21 -35.41 91.13
N ALA A 586 -132.66 -34.15 91.03
CA ALA A 586 -133.31 -33.39 92.12
C ALA A 586 -132.50 -33.29 93.43
N ASP A 587 -131.16 -33.28 93.33
CA ASP A 587 -130.23 -32.94 94.42
C ASP A 587 -129.60 -31.57 94.12
N GLU A 588 -130.18 -30.51 94.68
CA GLU A 588 -129.75 -29.12 94.47
C GLU A 588 -128.27 -28.89 94.88
N ALA A 589 -127.72 -29.69 95.80
CA ALA A 589 -126.31 -29.58 96.18
C ALA A 589 -125.38 -30.21 95.11
N ALA A 590 -125.82 -31.26 94.43
CA ALA A 590 -125.07 -31.91 93.35
C ALA A 590 -125.12 -31.10 92.04
N GLU A 591 -126.24 -30.44 91.72
CA GLU A 591 -126.38 -29.59 90.53
C GLU A 591 -125.49 -28.34 90.61
N GLN A 592 -125.46 -27.67 91.77
CA GLN A 592 -124.63 -26.47 91.95
C GLN A 592 -123.12 -26.79 91.93
N ALA A 593 -122.73 -27.96 92.44
CA ALA A 593 -121.37 -28.48 92.34
C ALA A 593 -120.98 -28.82 90.88
N ALA A 594 -121.87 -29.46 90.13
CA ALA A 594 -121.65 -29.78 88.72
C ALA A 594 -121.57 -28.50 87.85
N ALA A 595 -122.45 -27.52 88.07
CA ALA A 595 -122.47 -26.27 87.32
C ALA A 595 -121.19 -25.45 87.55
N THR A 596 -120.68 -25.45 88.79
CA THR A 596 -119.39 -24.85 89.14
C THR A 596 -118.24 -25.56 88.42
N ALA A 597 -118.25 -26.89 88.38
CA ALA A 597 -117.25 -27.69 87.66
C ALA A 597 -117.29 -27.47 86.12
N ALA A 598 -118.47 -27.31 85.52
CA ALA A 598 -118.62 -27.03 84.09
C ALA A 598 -118.19 -25.60 83.72
N ALA A 599 -118.51 -24.60 84.55
CA ALA A 599 -118.01 -23.24 84.37
C ALA A 599 -116.48 -23.19 84.47
N GLN A 600 -115.90 -23.93 85.42
CA GLN A 600 -114.45 -24.06 85.55
C GLN A 600 -113.82 -24.78 84.35
N ALA A 601 -114.39 -25.89 83.90
CA ALA A 601 -113.88 -26.63 82.74
C ALA A 601 -114.01 -25.83 81.42
N LYS A 602 -115.04 -25.00 81.27
CA LYS A 602 -115.18 -24.07 80.14
C LYS A 602 -114.15 -22.94 80.17
N ALA A 603 -113.92 -22.34 81.34
CA ALA A 603 -112.87 -21.34 81.51
C ALA A 603 -111.47 -21.92 81.22
N GLU A 604 -111.21 -23.16 81.63
CA GLU A 604 -109.98 -23.89 81.32
C GLU A 604 -109.83 -24.21 79.82
N ALA A 605 -110.92 -24.56 79.12
CA ALA A 605 -110.92 -24.81 77.68
C ALA A 605 -110.71 -23.53 76.85
N ASP A 606 -111.38 -22.42 77.20
CA ASP A 606 -111.21 -21.13 76.54
C ASP A 606 -109.76 -20.60 76.75
N ALA A 607 -109.21 -20.77 77.95
CA ALA A 607 -107.82 -20.43 78.24
C ALA A 607 -106.83 -21.32 77.46
N ALA A 608 -107.10 -22.62 77.32
CA ALA A 608 -106.27 -23.54 76.54
C ALA A 608 -106.33 -23.24 75.03
N GLN A 609 -107.49 -22.84 74.50
CA GLN A 609 -107.63 -22.43 73.10
C GLN A 609 -106.86 -21.14 72.82
N VAL A 610 -106.96 -20.13 73.69
CA VAL A 610 -106.16 -18.90 73.60
C VAL A 610 -104.66 -19.21 73.65
N ALA A 611 -104.23 -20.16 74.50
CA ALA A 611 -102.84 -20.60 74.56
C ALA A 611 -102.39 -21.32 73.26
N SER A 612 -103.25 -22.15 72.66
CA SER A 612 -103.02 -22.80 71.37
C SER A 612 -102.89 -21.79 70.23
N ASP A 613 -103.80 -20.82 70.13
CA ASP A 613 -103.79 -19.81 69.08
C ASP A 613 -102.57 -18.88 69.19
N ASN A 614 -102.18 -18.51 70.41
CA ASN A 614 -100.94 -17.77 70.67
C ASN A 614 -99.70 -18.57 70.31
N ALA A 615 -99.67 -19.88 70.56
CA ALA A 615 -98.56 -20.74 70.18
C ALA A 615 -98.47 -20.95 68.66
N ALA A 616 -99.61 -21.10 67.98
CA ALA A 616 -99.67 -21.17 66.52
C ALA A 616 -99.19 -19.87 65.86
N LYS A 617 -99.57 -18.71 66.42
CA LYS A 617 -99.06 -17.41 65.99
C LYS A 617 -97.55 -17.28 66.22
N ALA A 618 -97.05 -17.68 67.38
CA ALA A 618 -95.62 -17.67 67.68
C ALA A 618 -94.80 -18.57 66.73
N ALA A 619 -95.34 -19.75 66.35
CA ALA A 619 -94.74 -20.62 65.35
C ALA A 619 -94.71 -19.98 63.95
N ALA A 620 -95.79 -19.32 63.54
CA ALA A 620 -95.85 -18.58 62.27
C ALA A 620 -94.89 -17.38 62.23
N ASP A 621 -94.78 -16.61 63.32
CA ASP A 621 -93.82 -15.52 63.47
C ASP A 621 -92.37 -16.04 63.36
N GLN A 622 -92.09 -17.19 63.98
CA GLN A 622 -90.76 -17.81 63.92
C GLN A 622 -90.44 -18.38 62.52
N ALA A 623 -91.44 -18.83 61.75
CA ALA A 623 -91.27 -19.20 60.35
C ALA A 623 -90.88 -18.00 59.47
N ALA A 624 -91.41 -16.80 59.75
CA ALA A 624 -91.01 -15.56 59.08
C ALA A 624 -89.56 -15.15 59.43
N VAL A 625 -89.11 -15.40 60.67
CA VAL A 625 -87.71 -15.22 61.10
C VAL A 625 -86.79 -16.16 60.33
N VAL A 626 -87.16 -17.44 60.17
CA VAL A 626 -86.38 -18.41 59.36
C VAL A 626 -86.28 -17.96 57.91
N LYS A 627 -87.37 -17.48 57.30
CA LYS A 627 -87.35 -16.93 55.94
C LYS A 627 -86.36 -15.77 55.80
N THR A 628 -86.42 -14.81 56.72
CA THR A 628 -85.53 -13.64 56.74
C THR A 628 -84.06 -14.03 56.92
N ALA A 629 -83.77 -14.98 57.82
CA ALA A 629 -82.43 -15.51 58.02
C ALA A 629 -81.92 -16.27 56.78
N THR A 630 -82.79 -16.97 56.04
CA THR A 630 -82.46 -17.66 54.79
C THR A 630 -82.07 -16.66 53.69
N GLU A 631 -82.84 -15.58 53.51
CA GLU A 631 -82.53 -14.51 52.54
C GLU A 631 -81.22 -13.78 52.91
N THR A 632 -80.98 -13.58 54.21
CA THR A 632 -79.73 -12.99 54.72
C THR A 632 -78.53 -13.87 54.41
N LEU A 633 -78.62 -15.19 54.66
CA LEU A 633 -77.56 -16.14 54.32
C LEU A 633 -77.25 -16.14 52.82
N ALA A 634 -78.27 -16.19 51.97
CA ALA A 634 -78.10 -16.15 50.51
C ALA A 634 -77.37 -14.86 50.05
N THR A 635 -77.67 -13.73 50.68
CA THR A 635 -76.99 -12.45 50.42
C THR A 635 -75.52 -12.50 50.84
N MET A 636 -75.21 -13.08 52.00
CA MET A 636 -73.83 -13.22 52.47
C MET A 636 -73.03 -14.26 51.66
N GLU A 637 -73.66 -15.32 51.17
CA GLU A 637 -73.03 -16.28 50.25
C GLU A 637 -72.63 -15.62 48.94
N LYS A 638 -73.51 -14.78 48.37
CA LYS A 638 -73.17 -13.97 47.20
C LYS A 638 -72.02 -13.01 47.47
N ALA A 639 -72.05 -12.29 48.59
CA ALA A 639 -70.97 -11.38 48.97
C ALA A 639 -69.62 -12.11 49.16
N LYS A 640 -69.64 -13.33 49.70
CA LYS A 640 -68.44 -14.19 49.78
C LYS A 640 -67.94 -14.57 48.38
N ALA A 641 -68.81 -15.03 47.48
CA ALA A 641 -68.44 -15.40 46.13
C ALA A 641 -67.85 -14.21 45.34
N ASP A 642 -68.45 -13.02 45.47
CA ASP A 642 -67.93 -11.79 44.87
C ASP A 642 -66.54 -11.44 45.42
N ALA A 643 -66.31 -11.60 46.73
CA ALA A 643 -65.00 -11.40 47.35
C ALA A 643 -63.95 -12.44 46.92
N GLU A 644 -64.34 -13.71 46.73
CA GLU A 644 -63.46 -14.76 46.18
C GLU A 644 -63.03 -14.43 44.74
N ALA A 645 -63.96 -13.96 43.91
CA ALA A 645 -63.66 -13.52 42.54
C ALA A 645 -62.74 -12.29 42.51
N ALA A 646 -62.96 -11.32 43.40
CA ALA A 646 -62.08 -10.15 43.56
C ALA A 646 -60.67 -10.55 44.00
N LEU A 647 -60.54 -11.48 44.96
CA LEU A 647 -59.24 -11.98 45.40
C LEU A 647 -58.50 -12.71 44.27
N LYS A 648 -59.20 -13.54 43.49
CA LYS A 648 -58.61 -14.22 42.33
C LYS A 648 -58.05 -13.20 41.33
N THR A 649 -58.84 -12.20 40.98
CA THR A 649 -58.45 -11.13 40.05
C THR A 649 -57.23 -10.35 40.56
N ALA A 650 -57.24 -9.97 41.85
CA ALA A 650 -56.13 -9.25 42.47
C ALA A 650 -54.85 -10.11 42.57
N THR A 651 -54.99 -11.43 42.76
CA THR A 651 -53.87 -12.38 42.77
C THR A 651 -53.22 -12.49 41.40
N GLU A 652 -54.01 -12.62 40.33
CA GLU A 652 -53.51 -12.65 38.95
C GLU A 652 -52.83 -11.32 38.57
N ALA A 653 -53.42 -10.18 38.96
CA ALA A 653 -52.83 -8.86 38.76
C ALA A 653 -51.50 -8.69 39.51
N ASN A 654 -51.39 -9.18 40.75
CA ASN A 654 -50.14 -9.16 41.50
C ASN A 654 -49.06 -10.03 40.83
N ALA A 655 -49.41 -11.24 40.39
CA ALA A 655 -48.48 -12.11 39.67
C ALA A 655 -47.94 -11.43 38.39
N ALA A 656 -48.82 -10.79 37.61
CA ALA A 656 -48.43 -10.07 36.40
C ALA A 656 -47.55 -8.84 36.69
N ALA A 657 -47.91 -8.03 37.69
CA ALA A 657 -47.14 -6.85 38.06
C ALA A 657 -45.76 -7.21 38.64
N THR A 658 -45.69 -8.28 39.42
CA THR A 658 -44.41 -8.82 39.94
C THR A 658 -43.52 -9.31 38.80
N ALA A 659 -44.06 -10.06 37.84
CA ALA A 659 -43.32 -10.50 36.66
C ALA A 659 -42.82 -9.32 35.81
N ALA A 660 -43.63 -8.27 35.65
CA ALA A 660 -43.23 -7.04 34.96
C ALA A 660 -42.07 -6.33 35.67
N ALA A 661 -42.10 -6.25 37.00
CA ALA A 661 -41.00 -5.68 37.79
C ALA A 661 -39.70 -6.51 37.66
N THR A 662 -39.80 -7.84 37.67
CA THR A 662 -38.64 -8.72 37.42
C THR A 662 -38.07 -8.51 36.02
N LYS A 663 -38.93 -8.41 35.00
CA LYS A 663 -38.51 -8.14 33.63
C LYS A 663 -37.81 -6.78 33.50
N ALA A 664 -38.39 -5.72 34.07
CA ALA A 664 -37.80 -4.38 34.06
C ALA A 664 -36.43 -4.34 34.80
N GLN A 665 -36.26 -5.15 35.85
CA GLN A 665 -34.99 -5.29 36.56
C GLN A 665 -33.92 -5.94 35.68
N GLN A 666 -34.30 -6.96 34.89
CA GLN A 666 -33.40 -7.58 33.92
C GLN A 666 -33.04 -6.59 32.80
N GLU A 667 -34.02 -5.86 32.26
CA GLU A 667 -33.79 -4.83 31.23
C GLU A 667 -32.83 -3.72 31.72
N LEU A 668 -32.96 -3.27 32.99
CA LEU A 668 -32.00 -2.33 33.59
C LEU A 668 -30.59 -2.93 33.72
N THR A 669 -30.49 -4.23 34.05
CA THR A 669 -29.21 -4.93 34.14
C THR A 669 -28.53 -4.98 32.76
N ASP A 670 -29.28 -5.36 31.73
CA ASP A 670 -28.81 -5.42 30.35
C ASP A 670 -28.42 -4.03 29.82
N ALA A 671 -29.22 -3.00 30.12
CA ALA A 671 -28.94 -1.61 29.78
C ALA A 671 -27.66 -1.09 30.45
N THR A 672 -27.44 -1.44 31.71
CA THR A 672 -26.22 -1.09 32.47
C THR A 672 -24.99 -1.75 31.85
N GLN A 673 -25.07 -3.04 31.50
CA GLN A 673 -23.99 -3.75 30.82
C GLN A 673 -23.72 -3.21 29.41
N PHE A 674 -24.76 -2.83 28.67
CA PHE A 674 -24.63 -2.17 27.37
C PHE A 674 -23.88 -0.84 27.50
N LYS A 675 -24.29 0.03 28.44
CA LYS A 675 -23.61 1.29 28.73
C LYS A 675 -22.14 1.08 29.07
N GLN A 676 -21.82 0.14 29.97
CA GLN A 676 -20.44 -0.15 30.36
C GLN A 676 -19.57 -0.57 29.17
N ARG A 677 -20.08 -1.47 28.30
CA ARG A 677 -19.36 -1.90 27.10
C ARG A 677 -19.17 -0.74 26.12
N ALA A 678 -20.19 0.08 25.91
CA ALA A 678 -20.12 1.25 25.02
C ALA A 678 -19.11 2.29 25.54
N ASP A 679 -19.09 2.56 26.85
CA ASP A 679 -18.11 3.45 27.49
C ASP A 679 -16.66 2.94 27.31
N GLN A 680 -16.44 1.65 27.56
CA GLN A 680 -15.12 1.02 27.40
C GLN A 680 -14.65 1.05 25.95
N GLN A 681 -15.55 0.74 25.00
CA GLN A 681 -15.24 0.77 23.59
C GLN A 681 -14.93 2.19 23.10
N ALA A 682 -15.71 3.19 23.52
CA ALA A 682 -15.45 4.59 23.21
C ALA A 682 -14.08 5.05 23.74
N ALA A 683 -13.74 4.69 24.99
CA ALA A 683 -12.44 5.00 25.57
C ALA A 683 -11.27 4.33 24.82
N GLN A 684 -11.40 3.05 24.47
CA GLN A 684 -10.38 2.32 23.72
C GLN A 684 -10.20 2.88 22.30
N VAL A 685 -11.30 3.19 21.63
CA VAL A 685 -11.29 3.82 20.29
C VAL A 685 -10.64 5.20 20.36
N ALA A 686 -10.99 6.03 21.35
CA ALA A 686 -10.37 7.34 21.55
C ALA A 686 -8.86 7.24 21.76
N GLN A 687 -8.39 6.26 22.54
CA GLN A 687 -6.95 6.03 22.74
C GLN A 687 -6.25 5.59 21.44
N LEU A 688 -6.84 4.66 20.69
CA LEU A 688 -6.27 4.16 19.42
C LEU A 688 -6.26 5.23 18.32
N MET A 689 -7.20 6.16 18.37
CA MET A 689 -7.40 7.22 17.38
C MET A 689 -6.80 8.57 17.77
N ALA A 690 -6.09 8.64 18.90
CA ALA A 690 -5.35 9.83 19.29
C ALA A 690 -4.50 10.34 18.11
N PRO A 691 -4.59 11.64 17.74
CA PRO A 691 -3.85 12.17 16.60
C PRO A 691 -2.35 11.93 16.75
N LYS A 692 -1.73 11.38 15.72
CA LYS A 692 -0.28 11.11 15.69
C LYS A 692 0.42 12.05 14.73
N ASP A 693 1.64 12.42 15.08
CA ASP A 693 2.52 13.13 14.15
C ASP A 693 2.96 12.17 13.05
N VAL A 694 2.56 12.49 11.82
CA VAL A 694 2.93 11.71 10.64
C VAL A 694 3.65 12.65 9.67
N LYS A 695 4.83 12.22 9.21
CA LYS A 695 5.55 12.88 8.13
C LYS A 695 4.91 12.51 6.80
N PHE A 696 4.50 13.51 6.03
CA PHE A 696 3.98 13.30 4.68
C PHE A 696 5.07 13.59 3.67
N LEU A 697 5.47 12.60 2.87
CA LEU A 697 6.39 12.86 1.78
C LEU A 697 5.68 13.67 0.69
N LEU A 698 6.31 14.79 0.34
CA LEU A 698 5.86 15.73 -0.68
C LEU A 698 6.97 15.92 -1.70
N ALA A 699 6.64 15.88 -2.98
CA ALA A 699 7.55 16.23 -4.07
C ALA A 699 6.96 17.37 -4.90
N SER A 700 7.78 18.33 -5.32
CA SER A 700 7.34 19.31 -6.31
C SER A 700 7.12 18.67 -7.67
N THR A 701 6.50 19.40 -8.59
CA THR A 701 6.67 19.12 -10.02
C THR A 701 8.16 19.03 -10.37
N PRO A 702 8.57 18.18 -11.34
CA PRO A 702 9.95 18.12 -11.78
C PRO A 702 10.38 19.44 -12.41
N VAL A 703 11.56 19.92 -12.02
CA VAL A 703 12.16 21.14 -12.57
C VAL A 703 13.14 20.74 -13.67
N ALA A 704 12.80 21.05 -14.91
CA ALA A 704 13.68 20.86 -16.05
C ALA A 704 14.68 22.02 -16.14
N VAL A 705 15.96 21.68 -16.33
CA VAL A 705 17.04 22.65 -16.50
C VAL A 705 17.91 22.23 -17.67
N GLU A 706 18.38 23.20 -18.45
CA GLU A 706 19.37 22.99 -19.51
C GLU A 706 20.59 23.85 -19.22
N ILE A 707 21.73 23.21 -18.94
CA ILE A 707 23.00 23.91 -18.76
C ILE A 707 23.70 23.99 -20.11
N VAL A 708 23.95 25.20 -20.59
CA VAL A 708 24.71 25.44 -21.82
C VAL A 708 26.18 25.73 -21.48
N PRO A 709 27.13 25.40 -22.38
CA PRO A 709 28.56 25.54 -22.08
C PRO A 709 29.00 27.00 -21.90
N SER A 710 28.37 27.94 -22.60
CA SER A 710 28.71 29.36 -22.60
C SER A 710 27.46 30.25 -22.69
N PRO A 711 27.51 31.51 -22.24
CA PRO A 711 26.39 32.44 -22.32
C PRO A 711 26.23 33.05 -23.73
N PHE A 712 26.75 32.36 -24.72
CA PHE A 712 26.64 32.69 -26.13
C PHE A 712 26.85 31.42 -26.96
N ALA A 713 26.30 31.40 -28.17
CA ALA A 713 26.58 30.41 -29.19
C ALA A 713 27.39 31.05 -30.31
N LEU A 714 28.50 30.42 -30.72
CA LEU A 714 29.32 30.88 -31.85
C LEU A 714 29.09 30.01 -33.07
N THR A 715 28.88 30.65 -34.22
CA THR A 715 29.01 30.01 -35.53
C THR A 715 30.42 30.28 -36.05
N VAL A 716 31.23 29.23 -36.13
CA VAL A 716 32.63 29.29 -36.57
C VAL A 716 32.76 28.52 -37.90
N PRO A 717 33.06 29.17 -39.03
CA PRO A 717 33.29 28.47 -40.29
C PRO A 717 34.65 27.76 -40.30
N ALA A 718 34.86 26.86 -41.27
CA ALA A 718 36.18 26.31 -41.53
C ALA A 718 37.15 27.41 -41.98
N LEU A 719 38.41 27.29 -41.58
CA LEU A 719 39.47 28.24 -41.91
C LEU A 719 40.35 27.67 -43.03
N THR A 720 40.67 28.48 -44.04
CA THR A 720 41.71 28.17 -45.02
C THR A 720 42.80 29.21 -44.95
N VAL A 721 44.04 28.79 -44.71
CA VAL A 721 45.21 29.67 -44.61
C VAL A 721 46.33 29.19 -45.52
N LYS A 722 47.10 30.11 -46.09
CA LYS A 722 48.25 29.80 -46.93
C LYS A 722 49.55 29.90 -46.12
N ALA A 723 50.38 28.86 -46.16
CA ALA A 723 51.66 28.86 -45.47
C ALA A 723 52.57 29.98 -46.01
N GLY A 724 53.13 30.80 -45.12
CA GLY A 724 54.05 31.88 -45.46
C GLY A 724 53.40 33.13 -46.07
N ALA A 725 52.07 33.22 -46.11
CA ALA A 725 51.38 34.44 -46.54
C ALA A 725 51.64 35.60 -45.55
N LYS A 726 51.85 36.81 -46.10
CA LYS A 726 52.13 38.01 -45.28
C LYS A 726 50.86 38.57 -44.62
N ASP A 727 49.75 38.58 -45.34
CA ASP A 727 48.49 39.15 -44.86
C ASP A 727 47.68 38.07 -44.11
N PRO A 728 47.12 38.39 -42.94
CA PRO A 728 46.29 37.44 -42.20
C PRO A 728 44.92 37.25 -42.88
N VAL A 729 44.38 36.04 -42.78
CA VAL A 729 43.05 35.67 -43.26
C VAL A 729 42.01 35.99 -42.20
N ALA A 730 40.94 36.69 -42.60
CA ALA A 730 39.81 36.95 -41.73
C ALA A 730 38.85 35.75 -41.68
N LEU A 731 38.61 35.24 -40.48
CA LEU A 731 37.59 34.25 -40.17
C LEU A 731 36.36 34.96 -39.58
N PRO A 732 35.25 35.08 -40.31
CA PRO A 732 34.05 35.73 -39.80
C PRO A 732 33.38 34.86 -38.73
N LEU A 733 33.08 35.49 -37.60
CA LEU A 733 32.31 34.90 -36.50
C LEU A 733 30.92 35.54 -36.43
N LYS A 734 29.93 34.71 -36.07
CA LYS A 734 28.64 35.18 -35.59
C LYS A 734 28.40 34.66 -34.18
N ALA A 735 27.96 35.53 -33.29
CA ALA A 735 27.60 35.21 -31.92
C ALA A 735 26.10 35.46 -31.70
N VAL A 736 25.45 34.52 -31.04
CA VAL A 736 24.14 34.74 -30.41
C VAL A 736 24.40 34.82 -28.91
N ARG A 737 24.28 36.01 -28.34
CA ARG A 737 24.51 36.25 -26.90
C ARG A 737 23.22 36.01 -26.13
N GLU A 738 23.31 35.26 -25.04
CA GLU A 738 22.19 34.90 -24.17
C GLU A 738 22.44 35.40 -22.74
N PHE A 739 21.43 35.31 -21.88
CA PHE A 739 21.53 35.59 -20.43
C PHE A 739 22.11 36.98 -20.06
N GLY A 740 21.94 37.98 -20.93
CA GLY A 740 22.44 39.34 -20.72
C GLY A 740 23.96 39.49 -20.84
N PHE A 741 24.66 38.50 -21.42
CA PHE A 741 26.12 38.55 -21.58
C PHE A 741 26.56 39.58 -22.64
N ALA A 742 27.30 40.60 -22.20
CA ALA A 742 27.78 41.68 -23.06
C ALA A 742 29.31 41.80 -23.14
N ASP A 743 30.07 41.06 -22.33
CA ASP A 743 31.53 41.20 -22.28
C ASP A 743 32.22 40.69 -23.56
N ALA A 744 33.47 41.12 -23.75
CA ALA A 744 34.31 40.64 -24.84
C ALA A 744 34.64 39.15 -24.69
N VAL A 745 34.85 38.47 -25.81
CA VAL A 745 35.31 37.08 -25.86
C VAL A 745 36.70 37.07 -26.49
N THR A 746 37.69 36.58 -25.76
CA THR A 746 39.06 36.41 -26.27
C THR A 746 39.28 34.97 -26.65
N PHE A 747 40.17 34.73 -27.62
CA PHE A 747 40.37 33.40 -28.18
C PHE A 747 41.81 32.96 -28.06
N ASP A 748 42.02 31.71 -27.65
CA ASP A 748 43.26 30.98 -27.88
C ASP A 748 43.07 29.94 -28.98
N LEU A 749 44.16 29.63 -29.68
CA LEU A 749 44.22 28.54 -30.63
C LEU A 749 44.93 27.36 -29.98
N LEU A 750 44.23 26.24 -29.86
CA LEU A 750 44.81 24.98 -29.42
C LEU A 750 45.26 24.19 -30.65
N PRO A 751 46.56 23.87 -30.78
CA PRO A 751 47.12 23.26 -31.98
C PRO A 751 46.62 21.82 -32.19
N ALA A 752 46.53 21.42 -33.45
CA ALA A 752 46.35 20.02 -33.83
C ALA A 752 47.65 19.23 -33.56
N GLU A 753 47.53 17.93 -33.24
CA GLU A 753 48.67 17.08 -32.94
C GLU A 753 49.67 17.05 -34.12
N GLY A 754 50.94 17.40 -33.85
CA GLY A 754 51.99 17.41 -34.86
C GLY A 754 51.96 18.60 -35.85
N VAL A 755 51.14 19.63 -35.60
CA VAL A 755 51.00 20.81 -36.48
C VAL A 755 51.25 22.09 -35.69
N ASN A 756 52.34 22.79 -36.01
CA ASN A 756 52.72 24.07 -35.42
C ASN A 756 52.77 25.16 -36.52
N GLY A 757 52.64 26.44 -36.14
CA GLY A 757 52.85 27.58 -37.04
C GLY A 757 51.58 28.31 -37.49
N VAL A 758 50.37 27.81 -37.16
CA VAL A 758 49.13 28.60 -37.28
C VAL A 758 48.95 29.42 -36.02
N ALA A 759 48.70 30.74 -36.16
CA ALA A 759 48.53 31.65 -35.04
C ALA A 759 47.57 32.80 -35.40
N PHE A 760 47.13 33.54 -34.38
CA PHE A 760 46.40 34.79 -34.61
C PHE A 760 47.32 35.88 -35.19
N GLY A 761 46.74 36.72 -36.03
CA GLY A 761 47.30 38.02 -36.40
C GLY A 761 47.20 39.02 -35.24
N GLU A 762 47.89 40.15 -35.37
CA GLU A 762 47.91 41.20 -34.35
C GLU A 762 46.49 41.71 -34.05
N ASN A 763 46.12 41.78 -32.76
CA ASN A 763 44.77 42.13 -32.28
C ASN A 763 43.62 41.30 -32.91
N GLY A 764 43.94 40.14 -33.49
CA GLY A 764 43.03 39.33 -34.29
C GLY A 764 42.30 38.23 -33.52
N ASN A 765 42.37 38.22 -32.18
CA ASN A 765 41.90 37.11 -31.36
C ASN A 765 40.74 37.49 -30.44
N THR A 766 40.01 38.57 -30.72
CA THR A 766 38.97 39.08 -29.81
C THR A 766 37.69 39.41 -30.57
N LEU A 767 36.56 38.94 -30.06
CA LEU A 767 35.24 39.47 -30.38
C LEU A 767 34.87 40.54 -29.35
N ALA A 768 34.67 41.76 -29.82
CA ALA A 768 34.43 42.92 -28.96
C ALA A 768 33.17 42.76 -28.08
N ALA A 769 33.16 43.49 -26.96
CA ALA A 769 31.99 43.56 -26.07
C ALA A 769 30.76 44.06 -26.84
N GLY A 770 29.61 43.42 -26.62
CA GLY A 770 28.34 43.71 -27.29
C GLY A 770 28.29 43.40 -28.79
N ALA A 771 29.38 42.94 -29.41
CA ALA A 771 29.40 42.60 -30.83
C ALA A 771 28.83 41.20 -31.07
N ASP A 772 27.85 41.10 -31.97
CA ASP A 772 27.25 39.84 -32.43
C ASP A 772 27.96 39.28 -33.68
N GLN A 773 28.87 40.06 -34.28
CA GLN A 773 29.69 39.66 -35.41
C GLN A 773 31.10 40.26 -35.28
N GLY A 774 32.09 39.58 -35.82
CA GLY A 774 33.48 40.06 -35.84
C GLY A 774 34.37 39.13 -36.65
N ASN A 775 35.61 39.54 -36.89
CA ASN A 775 36.60 38.73 -37.60
C ASN A 775 37.73 38.34 -36.66
N LEU A 776 38.06 37.04 -36.62
CA LEU A 776 39.35 36.61 -36.10
C LEU A 776 40.36 36.60 -37.23
N LEU A 777 41.58 37.05 -36.98
CA LEU A 777 42.63 37.13 -38.00
C LEU A 777 43.63 36.01 -37.78
N PHE A 778 43.91 35.20 -38.80
CA PHE A 778 44.82 34.06 -38.72
C PHE A 778 45.95 34.16 -39.72
N ARG A 779 47.12 33.64 -39.36
CA ARG A 779 48.27 33.47 -40.23
C ARG A 779 48.86 32.07 -40.06
N ALA A 780 49.57 31.60 -41.09
CA ALA A 780 50.34 30.37 -41.04
C ALA A 780 51.79 30.65 -41.43
N ASP A 781 52.73 30.25 -40.60
CA ASP A 781 54.16 30.35 -40.88
C ASP A 781 54.54 29.52 -42.11
N ALA A 782 55.62 29.88 -42.80
CA ALA A 782 56.06 29.19 -44.03
C ALA A 782 56.39 27.70 -43.79
N ALA A 783 56.79 27.33 -42.57
CA ALA A 783 57.10 25.95 -42.18
C ALA A 783 55.85 25.14 -41.75
N THR A 784 54.67 25.74 -41.74
CA THR A 784 53.42 25.05 -41.34
C THR A 784 53.11 23.93 -42.34
N LYS A 785 52.90 22.72 -41.83
CA LYS A 785 52.61 21.54 -42.65
C LYS A 785 51.30 21.71 -43.44
N PRO A 786 51.31 21.63 -44.78
CA PRO A 786 50.08 21.66 -45.57
C PRO A 786 49.16 20.47 -45.27
N GLY A 787 47.85 20.66 -45.43
CA GLY A 787 46.83 19.63 -45.22
C GLY A 787 45.65 20.11 -44.36
N ASP A 788 44.72 19.18 -44.12
CA ASP A 788 43.56 19.40 -43.25
C ASP A 788 43.86 18.98 -41.82
N HIS A 789 43.57 19.89 -40.89
CA HIS A 789 43.94 19.75 -39.48
C HIS A 789 42.77 20.13 -38.58
N ALA A 790 42.61 19.39 -37.48
CA ALA A 790 41.54 19.59 -36.51
C ALA A 790 42.03 20.43 -35.31
N PHE A 791 42.05 21.76 -35.47
CA PHE A 791 42.36 22.67 -34.37
C PHE A 791 41.16 22.82 -33.43
N LYS A 792 41.38 23.38 -32.24
CA LYS A 792 40.31 23.88 -31.37
C LYS A 792 40.50 25.36 -31.08
N LEU A 793 39.40 26.08 -31.07
CA LEU A 793 39.33 27.48 -30.71
C LEU A 793 38.80 27.58 -29.28
N ARG A 794 39.64 28.01 -28.33
CA ARG A 794 39.25 28.23 -26.93
C ARG A 794 38.73 29.64 -26.77
N ALA A 795 37.43 29.80 -26.60
CA ALA A 795 36.80 31.07 -26.28
C ALA A 795 36.86 31.31 -24.76
N ARG A 796 37.62 32.31 -24.32
CA ARG A 796 37.70 32.78 -22.93
C ARG A 796 36.80 34.00 -22.73
N TYR A 797 36.12 34.02 -21.60
CA TYR A 797 35.17 35.09 -21.26
C TYR A 797 34.97 35.16 -19.75
N LYS A 798 34.45 36.30 -19.29
CA LYS A 798 34.05 36.49 -17.90
C LYS A 798 32.52 36.52 -17.82
N PHE A 799 31.93 35.70 -16.96
CA PHE A 799 30.47 35.70 -16.75
C PHE A 799 30.18 35.57 -15.26
N ASN A 800 29.34 36.47 -14.72
CA ASN A 800 29.05 36.58 -13.29
C ASN A 800 30.32 36.58 -12.40
N ASN A 801 31.31 37.40 -12.78
CA ASN A 801 32.60 37.54 -12.11
C ASN A 801 33.48 36.28 -12.05
N LYS A 802 33.16 35.26 -12.83
CA LYS A 802 33.97 34.05 -12.97
C LYS A 802 34.66 34.05 -14.33
N ASP A 803 35.93 33.65 -14.36
CA ASP A 803 36.65 33.41 -15.62
C ASP A 803 36.31 32.02 -16.12
N LEU A 804 35.81 31.92 -17.36
CA LEU A 804 35.40 30.67 -17.98
C LEU A 804 36.00 30.54 -19.37
N PHE A 805 35.94 29.32 -19.89
CA PHE A 805 36.23 29.06 -21.29
C PHE A 805 35.32 27.98 -21.87
N THR A 806 35.18 27.98 -23.18
CA THR A 806 34.59 26.89 -23.95
C THR A 806 35.45 26.59 -25.17
N ASP A 807 35.66 25.31 -25.46
CA ASP A 807 36.46 24.87 -26.61
C ASP A 807 35.53 24.51 -27.78
N LEU A 808 35.79 25.10 -28.95
CA LEU A 808 35.03 24.89 -30.17
C LEU A 808 35.92 24.21 -31.21
N PRO A 809 35.39 23.29 -32.04
CA PRO A 809 36.15 22.74 -33.15
C PRO A 809 36.44 23.83 -34.20
N LEU A 810 37.66 23.83 -34.72
CA LEU A 810 38.08 24.69 -35.84
C LEU A 810 38.77 23.82 -36.90
N PRO A 811 38.06 23.40 -37.95
CA PRO A 811 38.69 22.77 -39.11
C PRO A 811 39.58 23.79 -39.82
N VAL A 812 40.85 23.46 -40.02
CA VAL A 812 41.83 24.33 -40.69
C VAL A 812 42.45 23.59 -41.87
N THR A 813 42.33 24.15 -43.07
CA THR A 813 43.06 23.71 -44.26
C THR A 813 44.26 24.63 -44.49
N VAL A 814 45.47 24.09 -44.44
CA VAL A 814 46.71 24.82 -44.75
C VAL A 814 47.12 24.52 -46.19
N THR A 815 47.13 25.53 -47.06
CA THR A 815 47.62 25.39 -48.44
C THR A 815 49.13 25.65 -48.51
N PRO A 816 49.87 25.00 -49.44
CA PRO A 816 51.32 25.19 -49.59
C PRO A 816 51.73 26.66 -49.84
N ALA A 817 52.94 27.00 -49.41
CA ALA A 817 53.58 28.27 -49.76
C ALA A 817 53.83 28.35 -51.27
N ASP A 818 53.92 29.57 -51.82
CA ASP A 818 54.34 29.74 -53.21
C ASP A 818 55.76 29.17 -53.39
N PRO A 819 56.04 28.49 -54.52
CA PRO A 819 57.40 28.06 -54.82
C PRO A 819 58.34 29.27 -54.78
N PRO A 820 59.57 29.11 -54.27
CA PRO A 820 60.53 30.21 -54.24
C PRO A 820 60.68 30.78 -55.65
N ALA A 821 60.54 32.11 -55.78
CA ALA A 821 60.71 32.79 -57.06
C ALA A 821 62.04 32.33 -57.70
N ALA A 822 61.97 31.76 -58.90
CA ALA A 822 63.14 31.32 -59.64
C ALA A 822 64.10 32.50 -59.77
N LYS A 823 65.29 32.38 -59.17
CA LYS A 823 66.34 33.39 -59.24
C LYS A 823 67.00 33.39 -60.62
#